data_AF-A0ABD3M9A0-F1
#
_entry.id   AF-A0ABD3M9A0-F1
#
_cell.length_a   1.000
_cell.length_b   1.000
_cell.length_c   1.000
_cell.angle_alpha   90.00
_cell.angle_beta   90.00
_cell.angle_gamma   90.00
#
_symmetry.space_group_name_H-M   'P 1'
#
loop_
_entity.id
_entity.type
_entity.pdbx_description
1 polymer ?
#
loop_
_entity_poly.entity_id
_entity_poly.type
_entity_poly.pdbx_seq_one_letter_code
_entity_poly.pdbx_strand_id
1 'polypeptide(L)'
;MMSRLIRSLVVALLVRLGILVVIARGGSATASSSSSTSSILHTKRRLNFNRLAANSTGRHRRRRQLRRTDRTGSDIELNFYYQALRKSGTTMSMGQHDDDGEHDAYPPLLDYFTDDQSSETSGNNTTLDDNSNKDTEVGGTGGEESGSGGAHDGYNHVTDYCHASCDDNDVCTYTALVDLFASEFGFFHFEECADSGNMPTITMEIGKTYRFVQKDISNYVHPLGFAYAPDGALANADEVEEEYLAYQLDGEDIGLDVYEPNFAHPIEEWATDGEYYVEVSLPEDFASTKDLFYFCHIHRYLGGRIKLTRNGKIINSAPLPVHNELPPPPSSYDKQCGTYGLVHEEASPGQRGDSWPHHFEADYRLPHPECPHTFVCEDGKSTFSSCLDAINCHMFNGMTTYENYGDVALFLQQMIPHHQNAVNMAKSLLLTWSYSCSPEDLGTDSAECLMENIIRNIINVQNAQIQTMRDLLENHGWPQFDQCDLAMMGSSESGIDSEYDKIDNSRYNGERKLEKKRNNERQGLDEDGICRGSCSSENGEEVCVFTMGVDIFASDLGGFYFEECGSDNIYPVIGIEVGKTYKFIQEDRSNYYHPLGFAYHPDGAHVGKAEVEEDYLTYKLDSKDVGLDGYEPLFFHSAAEWTDYGTFSVELNYDKDYSQDLFYFCHIHSQMSGRIKLLKDGKPIQSANLPQITYSHPEPSEYDKSCGTYGLSPFQLPHPECPEAFVCDSSSEFAGCLETMNCYMMVGMTTGGNEGDVALFNHQMIPHHVNAVNMAKALLKTGSLSCPSLTEETDDCTLEGILWDIVNNQNYQIQQMFEVLSLGMDEPVNDCVVAIHSE
;
A
#
# COMPACT_ATOMS: atom_id res chain seq x y z
N MET A 1 -62.89 8.89 11.57
CA MET A 1 -62.46 7.85 10.59
C MET A 1 -61.10 8.31 10.10
N MET A 2 -60.03 7.51 10.06
CA MET A 2 -59.93 6.04 10.05
C MET A 2 -58.68 5.60 10.85
N SER A 3 -58.77 5.59 12.20
CA SER A 3 -57.67 5.21 13.11
C SER A 3 -58.21 4.52 14.38
N ARG A 4 -59.08 3.53 14.17
CA ARG A 4 -59.67 2.65 15.21
C ARG A 4 -60.11 1.32 14.60
N LEU A 5 -59.18 0.47 14.16
CA LEU A 5 -59.48 -0.93 13.80
C LEU A 5 -58.29 -1.91 13.78
N ILE A 6 -57.06 -1.48 14.07
CA ILE A 6 -55.87 -2.37 14.14
C ILE A 6 -55.25 -2.31 15.56
N ARG A 7 -56.07 -2.58 16.58
CA ARG A 7 -55.63 -2.75 17.99
C ARG A 7 -56.34 -3.91 18.71
N SER A 8 -56.82 -4.91 17.97
CA SER A 8 -57.64 -6.00 18.53
C SER A 8 -57.31 -7.41 18.03
N LEU A 9 -56.14 -7.64 17.40
CA LEU A 9 -55.70 -8.98 17.00
C LEU A 9 -54.45 -9.52 17.72
N VAL A 10 -53.65 -8.67 18.38
CA VAL A 10 -52.36 -9.09 19.00
C VAL A 10 -52.54 -9.73 20.40
N VAL A 11 -53.68 -9.53 21.05
CA VAL A 11 -53.93 -9.98 22.44
C VAL A 11 -54.25 -11.49 22.55
N ALA A 12 -54.32 -12.22 21.43
CA ALA A 12 -54.76 -13.62 21.40
C ALA A 12 -53.63 -14.68 21.35
N LEU A 13 -52.36 -14.30 21.14
CA LEU A 13 -51.27 -15.28 20.91
C LEU A 13 -50.34 -15.52 22.12
N LEU A 14 -50.21 -14.57 23.04
CA LEU A 14 -49.22 -14.61 24.14
C LEU A 14 -49.65 -15.38 25.41
N VAL A 15 -50.72 -16.19 25.33
CA VAL A 15 -51.27 -16.92 26.50
C VAL A 15 -50.98 -18.44 26.43
N ARG A 16 -50.19 -18.92 25.46
CA ARG A 16 -49.99 -20.37 25.22
C ARG A 16 -48.63 -20.99 25.54
N LEU A 17 -47.62 -20.23 25.92
CA LEU A 17 -46.31 -20.74 26.36
C LEU A 17 -45.91 -20.05 27.67
N GLY A 18 -46.55 -20.46 28.78
CA GLY A 18 -46.34 -19.84 30.09
C GLY A 18 -45.25 -20.54 30.91
N ILE A 19 -44.38 -19.74 31.53
CA ILE A 19 -43.54 -20.14 32.67
C ILE A 19 -43.70 -19.09 33.79
N LEU A 20 -43.72 -19.54 35.05
CA LEU A 20 -44.04 -18.76 36.26
C LEU A 20 -42.91 -17.79 36.68
N VAL A 21 -43.29 -16.67 37.31
CA VAL A 21 -42.38 -15.84 38.14
C VAL A 21 -43.04 -15.42 39.46
N VAL A 22 -42.54 -15.97 40.59
CA VAL A 22 -42.73 -15.56 42.01
C VAL A 22 -41.82 -16.46 42.91
N ILE A 23 -41.32 -16.13 44.12
CA ILE A 23 -41.56 -15.01 45.08
C ILE A 23 -40.19 -14.41 45.55
N ALA A 24 -40.22 -13.11 45.88
CA ALA A 24 -39.21 -12.28 46.57
C ALA A 24 -38.49 -12.82 47.84
N ARG A 25 -37.35 -12.18 48.21
CA ARG A 25 -37.23 -11.27 49.40
C ARG A 25 -35.81 -10.69 49.57
N GLY A 26 -35.71 -9.48 50.14
CA GLY A 26 -34.43 -8.85 50.49
C GLY A 26 -34.03 -9.03 51.97
N GLY A 27 -32.81 -8.60 52.31
CA GLY A 27 -32.30 -8.56 53.69
C GLY A 27 -30.90 -7.96 53.77
N SER A 28 -30.70 -6.99 54.67
CA SER A 28 -29.40 -6.37 54.98
C SER A 28 -28.77 -7.02 56.21
N ALA A 29 -27.46 -7.26 56.21
CA ALA A 29 -26.64 -7.33 57.44
C ALA A 29 -25.13 -7.19 57.16
N THR A 30 -24.43 -6.57 58.11
CA THR A 30 -22.98 -6.36 58.23
C THR A 30 -22.24 -7.57 58.81
N ALA A 31 -20.93 -7.76 58.53
CA ALA A 31 -19.83 -7.76 59.54
C ALA A 31 -18.47 -8.37 59.10
N SER A 32 -17.42 -7.54 59.14
CA SER A 32 -16.03 -7.75 59.66
C SER A 32 -15.22 -9.07 59.49
N SER A 33 -13.96 -8.87 59.03
CA SER A 33 -12.70 -9.60 59.37
C SER A 33 -12.57 -11.06 58.91
N SER A 34 -11.39 -11.61 58.56
CA SER A 34 -10.04 -11.34 59.08
C SER A 34 -8.89 -11.73 58.12
N SER A 35 -7.68 -11.30 58.45
CA SER A 35 -6.39 -11.53 57.77
C SER A 35 -5.92 -12.99 57.60
N SER A 36 -5.10 -13.25 56.57
CA SER A 36 -3.80 -13.93 56.76
C SER A 36 -2.83 -13.68 55.60
N THR A 37 -1.68 -13.07 55.91
CA THR A 37 -0.48 -13.03 55.05
C THR A 37 0.21 -14.40 54.96
N SER A 38 0.80 -14.75 53.82
CA SER A 38 1.99 -15.61 53.82
C SER A 38 2.92 -15.31 52.64
N SER A 39 4.14 -14.88 52.96
CA SER A 39 5.24 -14.66 52.02
C SER A 39 6.07 -15.93 51.84
N ILE A 40 6.52 -16.23 50.62
CA ILE A 40 7.67 -17.13 50.38
C ILE A 40 8.63 -16.45 49.40
N LEU A 41 9.86 -16.20 49.85
CA LEU A 41 10.99 -15.82 48.98
C LEU A 41 11.60 -17.06 48.33
N HIS A 42 12.16 -16.93 47.12
CA HIS A 42 13.41 -17.62 46.79
C HIS A 42 14.31 -16.86 45.79
N THR A 43 15.16 -16.02 46.36
CA THR A 43 16.60 -15.84 46.07
C THR A 43 17.15 -16.26 44.68
N LYS A 44 17.54 -15.28 43.84
CA LYS A 44 18.59 -15.47 42.81
C LYS A 44 19.94 -14.90 43.29
N ARG A 45 21.03 -15.64 43.04
CA ARG A 45 22.41 -15.32 43.48
C ARG A 45 23.08 -14.31 42.56
N ARG A 46 23.85 -13.38 43.12
CA ARG A 46 24.93 -12.67 42.42
C ARG A 46 26.18 -13.56 42.33
N LEU A 47 26.88 -13.48 41.20
CA LEU A 47 28.32 -13.73 41.08
C LEU A 47 28.96 -12.55 40.36
N ASN A 48 30.03 -12.00 40.94
CA ASN A 48 30.92 -11.03 40.30
C ASN A 48 32.07 -11.79 39.60
N PHE A 49 32.73 -11.19 38.59
CA PHE A 49 34.10 -10.66 38.77
C PHE A 49 34.67 -9.92 37.52
N ASN A 50 35.19 -8.71 37.78
CA ASN A 50 36.26 -7.94 37.11
C ASN A 50 36.31 -7.64 35.59
N ARG A 51 36.12 -6.33 35.30
CA ARG A 51 37.16 -5.38 34.79
C ARG A 51 38.20 -5.89 33.77
N LEU A 52 38.13 -5.31 32.57
CA LEU A 52 39.25 -4.59 31.94
C LEU A 52 38.72 -3.23 31.43
N ALA A 53 39.60 -2.24 31.25
CA ALA A 53 39.24 -0.89 30.83
C ALA A 53 40.13 -0.42 29.69
N ALA A 54 39.54 0.25 28.69
CA ALA A 54 40.24 1.03 27.67
C ALA A 54 39.37 2.24 27.29
N ASN A 55 39.99 3.41 27.11
CA ASN A 55 39.31 4.65 26.75
C ASN A 55 39.10 4.75 25.24
N SER A 56 37.90 5.14 24.81
CA SER A 56 37.72 6.02 23.66
C SER A 56 36.50 6.92 23.89
N THR A 57 36.53 8.12 23.33
CA THR A 57 35.53 9.18 23.57
C THR A 57 34.33 9.01 22.65
N GLY A 58 33.25 8.40 23.16
CA GLY A 58 31.98 8.29 22.44
C GLY A 58 31.08 9.52 22.62
N ARG A 59 30.53 10.07 21.52
CA ARG A 59 29.36 10.94 21.57
C ARG A 59 28.17 10.13 22.12
N HIS A 60 27.41 10.70 23.05
CA HIS A 60 26.14 10.10 23.49
C HIS A 60 25.06 10.27 22.41
N ARG A 61 24.90 9.28 21.53
CA ARG A 61 23.60 9.02 20.87
C ARG A 61 22.63 8.62 21.99
N ARG A 62 21.52 9.35 22.16
CA ARG A 62 20.37 8.83 22.94
C ARG A 62 19.67 7.79 22.07
N ARG A 63 19.26 6.68 22.68
CA ARG A 63 18.46 5.65 22.00
C ARG A 63 17.02 6.14 21.86
N ARG A 64 16.35 5.75 20.77
CA ARG A 64 14.88 5.68 20.74
C ARG A 64 14.44 4.89 21.98
N GLN A 65 13.48 5.45 22.70
CA GLN A 65 12.86 4.80 23.85
C GLN A 65 11.41 5.27 23.87
N LEU A 66 10.60 4.70 22.97
CA LEU A 66 9.15 4.73 23.05
C LEU A 66 8.77 4.39 24.49
N ARG A 67 8.22 5.37 25.19
CA ARG A 67 7.80 5.21 26.59
C ARG A 67 6.39 4.67 26.61
N ARG A 68 6.27 3.35 26.38
CA ARG A 68 5.08 2.58 26.76
C ARG A 68 4.55 3.08 28.09
N THR A 69 3.36 3.68 28.09
CA THR A 69 2.56 3.79 29.29
C THR A 69 1.83 2.46 29.46
N ASP A 70 1.96 1.83 30.63
CA ASP A 70 1.12 0.67 30.98
C ASP A 70 -0.34 1.16 31.08
N ARG A 71 -1.09 1.08 29.98
CA ARG A 71 -2.56 1.04 29.99
C ARG A 71 -3.02 -0.37 29.70
N THR A 72 -3.84 -0.89 30.60
CA THR A 72 -4.42 -2.23 30.50
C THR A 72 -5.41 -2.29 29.36
N GLY A 73 -5.44 -3.40 28.61
CA GLY A 73 -6.31 -3.60 27.44
C GLY A 73 -7.80 -3.74 27.77
N SER A 74 -8.40 -2.72 28.39
CA SER A 74 -9.85 -2.55 28.57
C SER A 74 -10.47 -1.55 27.59
N ASP A 75 -9.65 -0.64 27.05
CA ASP A 75 -10.16 0.48 26.26
C ASP A 75 -10.32 0.04 24.78
N ILE A 76 -9.45 -0.88 24.32
CA ILE A 76 -9.63 -1.69 23.11
C ILE A 76 -10.92 -2.54 23.16
N GLU A 77 -11.40 -2.92 24.35
CA GLU A 77 -12.58 -3.82 24.48
C GLU A 77 -13.92 -3.12 24.16
N LEU A 78 -13.99 -1.79 24.23
CA LEU A 78 -15.26 -1.09 24.10
C LEU A 78 -15.67 -0.84 22.63
N ASN A 79 -14.70 -0.52 21.77
CA ASN A 79 -14.97 -0.08 20.40
C ASN A 79 -15.41 -1.25 19.49
N PHE A 80 -14.69 -2.38 19.53
CA PHE A 80 -15.06 -3.60 18.82
C PHE A 80 -16.47 -4.13 19.14
N TYR A 81 -16.97 -3.91 20.36
CA TYR A 81 -18.32 -4.37 20.75
C TYR A 81 -19.44 -3.54 20.09
N TYR A 82 -19.17 -2.32 19.63
CA TYR A 82 -20.13 -1.49 18.91
C TYR A 82 -20.17 -1.78 17.40
N GLN A 83 -19.02 -2.11 16.78
CA GLN A 83 -18.95 -2.49 15.36
C GLN A 83 -19.73 -3.78 15.07
N ALA A 84 -19.51 -4.84 15.86
CA ALA A 84 -20.16 -6.15 15.70
C ALA A 84 -21.71 -6.12 15.80
N LEU A 85 -22.29 -5.08 16.40
CA LEU A 85 -23.76 -4.93 16.53
C LEU A 85 -24.41 -4.23 15.32
N ARG A 86 -23.66 -3.54 14.46
CA ARG A 86 -24.22 -2.83 13.28
C ARG A 86 -24.47 -3.74 12.07
N LYS A 87 -23.60 -4.72 11.79
CA LYS A 87 -23.66 -5.59 10.58
C LYS A 87 -24.61 -6.81 10.66
N SER A 88 -25.49 -6.92 11.66
CA SER A 88 -26.46 -8.04 11.78
C SER A 88 -27.62 -8.05 10.75
N GLY A 89 -27.42 -7.45 9.57
CA GLY A 89 -28.39 -7.30 8.49
C GLY A 89 -27.87 -7.79 7.15
N THR A 90 -28.15 -9.05 6.82
CA THR A 90 -27.78 -9.72 5.56
C THR A 90 -28.15 -8.92 4.31
N THR A 91 -27.16 -8.50 3.52
CA THR A 91 -27.35 -7.92 2.18
C THR A 91 -27.60 -9.00 1.13
N MET A 92 -28.86 -9.37 0.95
CA MET A 92 -29.25 -10.21 -0.20
C MET A 92 -29.30 -9.38 -1.48
N SER A 93 -28.44 -9.71 -2.44
CA SER A 93 -28.57 -9.23 -3.82
C SER A 93 -29.91 -9.69 -4.43
N MET A 94 -30.69 -8.73 -4.93
CA MET A 94 -31.85 -8.95 -5.80
C MET A 94 -31.87 -7.90 -6.91
N GLY A 95 -31.25 -8.23 -8.04
CA GLY A 95 -31.39 -7.43 -9.25
C GLY A 95 -32.80 -7.55 -9.86
N GLN A 96 -33.39 -6.41 -10.21
CA GLN A 96 -34.47 -6.33 -11.20
C GLN A 96 -34.38 -5.01 -11.96
N HIS A 97 -34.28 -5.11 -13.29
CA HIS A 97 -34.54 -3.99 -14.20
C HIS A 97 -35.98 -3.48 -14.04
N ASP A 98 -36.16 -2.17 -14.14
CA ASP A 98 -37.25 -1.53 -14.91
C ASP A 98 -36.83 -0.09 -15.27
N ASP A 99 -37.16 0.36 -16.49
CA ASP A 99 -36.98 1.74 -16.98
C ASP A 99 -37.90 2.73 -16.25
N ASP A 100 -37.45 3.99 -16.10
CA ASP A 100 -38.20 5.25 -16.38
C ASP A 100 -37.79 6.43 -15.47
N GLY A 101 -37.12 7.44 -16.05
CA GLY A 101 -37.55 8.85 -15.91
C GLY A 101 -37.06 9.75 -14.75
N GLU A 102 -36.18 10.69 -15.13
CA GLU A 102 -36.30 12.15 -14.83
C GLU A 102 -35.82 12.70 -13.47
N HIS A 103 -34.59 13.25 -13.50
CA HIS A 103 -34.05 14.44 -12.80
C HIS A 103 -34.54 14.85 -11.39
N ASP A 104 -33.58 14.95 -10.47
CA ASP A 104 -33.36 16.19 -9.69
C ASP A 104 -31.85 16.38 -9.44
N ALA A 105 -31.35 17.62 -9.50
CA ALA A 105 -29.92 17.92 -9.61
C ALA A 105 -29.30 18.52 -8.33
N TYR A 106 -28.10 18.05 -7.98
CA TYR A 106 -27.14 18.75 -7.13
C TYR A 106 -25.87 19.08 -7.95
N PRO A 107 -25.08 20.11 -7.58
CA PRO A 107 -24.24 20.83 -8.54
C PRO A 107 -22.90 20.13 -8.83
N PRO A 108 -22.42 20.17 -10.09
CA PRO A 108 -21.08 19.68 -10.43
C PRO A 108 -20.00 20.68 -10.00
N LEU A 109 -18.90 20.15 -9.45
CA LEU A 109 -17.68 20.90 -9.18
C LEU A 109 -16.72 20.73 -10.38
N LEU A 110 -16.89 21.52 -11.43
CA LEU A 110 -15.87 21.66 -12.48
C LEU A 110 -16.10 22.97 -13.26
N ASP A 111 -15.20 23.96 -13.07
CA ASP A 111 -14.95 25.06 -14.03
C ASP A 111 -13.79 25.95 -13.51
N TYR A 112 -12.56 25.44 -13.62
CA TYR A 112 -11.36 26.30 -13.64
C TYR A 112 -10.35 25.70 -14.61
N PHE A 113 -10.35 26.21 -15.85
CA PHE A 113 -9.26 26.31 -16.83
C PHE A 113 -9.84 26.25 -18.26
N THR A 114 -10.25 27.40 -18.80
CA THR A 114 -10.02 27.79 -20.21
C THR A 114 -10.64 29.16 -20.50
N ASP A 115 -9.81 30.13 -20.92
CA ASP A 115 -10.19 31.13 -21.92
C ASP A 115 -8.92 31.86 -22.38
N ASP A 116 -8.48 31.60 -23.62
CA ASP A 116 -8.52 32.61 -24.69
C ASP A 116 -8.17 31.94 -26.04
N GLN A 117 -9.15 31.80 -26.93
CA GLN A 117 -8.92 31.29 -28.29
C GLN A 117 -8.92 32.40 -29.34
N SER A 118 -7.73 32.63 -29.89
CA SER A 118 -7.49 32.92 -31.32
C SER A 118 -8.00 34.25 -31.92
N SER A 119 -7.12 34.86 -32.72
CA SER A 119 -7.56 35.52 -33.95
C SER A 119 -6.57 35.24 -35.07
N GLU A 120 -7.05 34.66 -36.17
CA GLU A 120 -6.23 34.41 -37.36
C GLU A 120 -6.00 35.70 -38.15
N THR A 121 -4.81 35.89 -38.75
CA THR A 121 -4.70 36.29 -40.17
C THR A 121 -3.28 36.12 -40.74
N SER A 122 -3.16 35.15 -41.67
CA SER A 122 -2.27 35.09 -42.85
C SER A 122 -1.18 36.19 -43.06
N GLY A 123 0.08 35.75 -43.25
CA GLY A 123 0.84 36.22 -44.44
C GLY A 123 2.36 36.48 -44.33
N ASN A 124 3.16 35.54 -44.85
CA ASN A 124 4.41 35.75 -45.61
C ASN A 124 5.61 36.56 -45.04
N ASN A 125 6.67 35.79 -44.71
CA ASN A 125 7.99 35.82 -45.38
C ASN A 125 9.07 36.91 -45.04
N THR A 126 10.34 36.49 -45.19
CA THR A 126 11.61 37.26 -45.33
C THR A 126 12.28 38.00 -44.13
N THR A 127 13.33 37.35 -43.61
CA THR A 127 14.74 37.81 -43.44
C THR A 127 15.16 39.19 -42.88
N LEU A 128 16.09 39.11 -41.91
CA LEU A 128 17.34 39.88 -41.72
C LEU A 128 17.35 41.29 -41.06
N ASP A 129 18.41 41.46 -40.25
CA ASP A 129 19.22 42.65 -39.93
C ASP A 129 18.72 43.76 -38.96
N ASP A 130 19.31 43.73 -37.76
CA ASP A 130 20.19 44.77 -37.17
C ASP A 130 19.75 46.23 -36.88
N ASN A 131 20.17 46.66 -35.68
CA ASN A 131 20.59 48.02 -35.25
C ASN A 131 19.61 49.15 -34.86
N SER A 132 19.61 49.40 -33.54
CA SER A 132 20.02 50.67 -32.89
C SER A 132 18.99 51.75 -32.48
N ASN A 133 19.09 52.11 -31.18
CA ASN A 133 18.85 53.40 -30.52
C ASN A 133 17.80 54.40 -31.05
N LYS A 134 16.87 54.78 -30.16
CA LYS A 134 16.95 56.13 -29.56
C LYS A 134 16.18 56.34 -28.26
N ASP A 135 16.76 57.21 -27.43
CA ASP A 135 16.31 57.61 -26.10
C ASP A 135 15.09 58.53 -26.13
N THR A 136 14.32 58.55 -25.03
CA THR A 136 13.59 59.76 -24.61
C THR A 136 13.44 59.81 -23.09
N GLU A 137 14.40 60.43 -22.40
CA GLU A 137 14.28 60.74 -20.97
C GLU A 137 13.31 61.90 -20.73
N VAL A 138 12.43 61.75 -19.72
CA VAL A 138 11.94 62.87 -18.89
C VAL A 138 11.94 62.38 -17.44
N GLY A 139 12.82 62.93 -16.60
CA GLY A 139 13.09 62.41 -15.26
C GLY A 139 12.52 63.23 -14.10
N GLY A 140 12.68 62.67 -12.89
CA GLY A 140 12.37 63.28 -11.60
C GLY A 140 11.39 62.45 -10.78
N THR A 141 11.70 61.96 -9.57
CA THR A 141 12.92 62.10 -8.74
C THR A 141 13.11 60.84 -7.90
N GLY A 142 14.35 60.37 -7.75
CA GLY A 142 14.64 59.10 -7.09
C GLY A 142 14.57 59.13 -5.56
N GLY A 143 14.34 57.94 -5.01
CA GLY A 143 14.66 57.53 -3.65
C GLY A 143 15.08 56.07 -3.71
N GLU A 144 16.39 55.79 -3.75
CA GLU A 144 16.93 54.44 -3.68
C GLU A 144 16.85 53.95 -2.23
N GLU A 145 16.03 52.94 -1.95
CA GLU A 145 16.31 52.00 -0.87
C GLU A 145 16.37 50.59 -1.44
N SER A 146 17.54 49.98 -1.20
CA SER A 146 17.96 48.63 -1.54
C SER A 146 16.86 47.58 -1.57
N GLY A 147 16.72 46.89 -2.71
CA GLY A 147 16.09 45.58 -2.77
C GLY A 147 16.87 44.61 -1.88
N SER A 148 16.32 44.31 -0.71
CA SER A 148 16.77 43.17 0.09
C SER A 148 16.29 41.91 -0.60
N GLY A 149 17.21 41.11 -1.15
CA GLY A 149 16.89 39.74 -1.53
C GLY A 149 16.39 39.01 -0.28
N GLY A 150 15.11 38.65 -0.27
CA GLY A 150 14.56 37.80 0.78
C GLY A 150 15.17 36.41 0.65
N ALA A 151 15.67 35.86 1.76
CA ALA A 151 15.99 34.44 1.79
C ALA A 151 14.66 33.67 1.66
N HIS A 152 14.52 32.89 0.59
CA HIS A 152 13.38 32.01 0.37
C HIS A 152 13.42 30.90 1.44
N ASP A 153 12.32 30.68 2.16
CA ASP A 153 12.30 29.82 3.36
C ASP A 153 11.58 28.48 3.18
N GLY A 154 11.37 28.03 1.94
CA GLY A 154 10.95 26.66 1.65
C GLY A 154 9.53 26.30 2.07
N TYR A 155 8.65 27.28 2.26
CA TYR A 155 7.20 27.11 2.37
C TYR A 155 6.54 28.24 1.56
N ASN A 156 5.25 28.07 1.19
CA ASN A 156 4.68 28.75 0.02
C ASN A 156 4.90 30.28 -0.06
N HIS A 157 5.11 30.77 -1.29
CA HIS A 157 5.58 32.11 -1.67
C HIS A 157 4.57 33.27 -1.45
N VAL A 158 3.44 33.01 -0.80
CA VAL A 158 2.40 34.00 -0.50
C VAL A 158 2.68 34.60 0.87
N THR A 159 2.79 35.92 0.96
CA THR A 159 3.13 36.63 2.21
C THR A 159 1.98 36.71 3.22
N ASP A 160 0.81 36.19 2.87
CA ASP A 160 -0.41 36.23 3.66
C ASP A 160 -0.64 34.87 4.33
N TYR A 161 -0.92 34.90 5.64
CA TYR A 161 -1.16 33.70 6.42
C TYR A 161 -2.59 33.17 6.23
N CYS A 162 -2.76 31.86 6.12
CA CYS A 162 -4.09 31.28 6.09
C CYS A 162 -4.72 31.22 7.49
N HIS A 163 -6.04 31.42 7.56
CA HIS A 163 -6.84 31.46 8.78
C HIS A 163 -8.09 30.58 8.63
N ALA A 164 -8.26 29.59 9.51
CA ALA A 164 -9.51 28.84 9.64
C ALA A 164 -10.67 29.75 10.08
N SER A 165 -11.88 29.40 9.65
CA SER A 165 -13.11 29.94 10.25
C SER A 165 -13.42 29.20 11.56
N CYS A 166 -14.02 29.91 12.54
CA CYS A 166 -14.35 29.33 13.84
C CYS A 166 -15.85 29.39 14.13
N ASP A 167 -16.36 28.38 14.84
CA ASP A 167 -17.74 28.27 15.25
C ASP A 167 -18.08 29.08 16.52
N ASP A 168 -19.33 29.02 16.97
CA ASP A 168 -19.81 29.69 18.19
C ASP A 168 -19.17 29.15 19.50
N ASN A 169 -18.45 28.02 19.44
CA ASN A 169 -17.74 27.39 20.56
C ASN A 169 -16.23 27.69 20.55
N ASP A 170 -15.76 28.59 19.68
CA ASP A 170 -14.34 28.89 19.43
C ASP A 170 -13.52 27.71 18.87
N VAL A 171 -14.17 26.70 18.28
CA VAL A 171 -13.51 25.63 17.50
C VAL A 171 -13.30 26.12 16.07
N CYS A 172 -12.05 26.12 15.61
CA CYS A 172 -11.68 26.57 14.27
C CYS A 172 -11.31 25.37 13.38
N THR A 173 -11.91 25.26 12.19
CA THR A 173 -11.75 24.08 11.33
C THR A 173 -10.83 24.33 10.14
N TYR A 174 -9.93 23.38 9.91
CA TYR A 174 -9.19 23.17 8.67
C TYR A 174 -9.60 21.82 8.08
N THR A 175 -9.88 21.77 6.78
CA THR A 175 -10.29 20.56 6.06
C THR A 175 -9.18 20.15 5.10
N ALA A 176 -8.45 19.09 5.45
CA ALA A 176 -7.26 18.66 4.72
C ALA A 176 -7.61 17.87 3.46
N LEU A 177 -6.76 18.05 2.44
CA LEU A 177 -6.70 17.24 1.22
C LEU A 177 -5.25 17.21 0.72
N VAL A 178 -4.92 16.25 -0.14
CA VAL A 178 -3.58 16.08 -0.72
C VAL A 178 -3.63 16.33 -2.23
N ASP A 179 -2.92 17.35 -2.69
CA ASP A 179 -2.65 17.53 -4.12
C ASP A 179 -1.52 16.56 -4.52
N LEU A 180 -1.91 15.40 -5.05
CA LEU A 180 -1.00 14.36 -5.53
C LEU A 180 -0.13 14.80 -6.72
N PHE A 181 -0.50 15.86 -7.43
CA PHE A 181 0.21 16.37 -8.62
C PHE A 181 1.20 17.50 -8.30
N ALA A 182 1.21 17.99 -7.05
CA ALA A 182 2.03 19.12 -6.63
C ALA A 182 3.54 18.86 -6.66
N SER A 183 3.94 17.61 -6.43
CA SER A 183 5.33 17.14 -6.31
C SER A 183 5.39 15.62 -6.54
N GLU A 184 6.58 15.02 -6.42
CA GLU A 184 6.75 13.56 -6.41
C GLU A 184 5.82 12.86 -5.40
N PHE A 185 5.74 13.37 -4.18
CA PHE A 185 4.95 12.79 -3.09
C PHE A 185 3.57 13.42 -2.92
N GLY A 186 3.29 14.52 -3.64
CA GLY A 186 2.13 15.37 -3.39
C GLY A 186 2.35 16.30 -2.19
N PHE A 187 1.38 17.17 -1.92
CA PHE A 187 1.41 18.12 -0.80
C PHE A 187 0.04 18.30 -0.14
N PHE A 188 0.03 18.51 1.17
CA PHE A 188 -1.18 18.95 1.86
C PHE A 188 -1.65 20.33 1.40
N HIS A 189 -2.96 20.46 1.28
CA HIS A 189 -3.73 21.68 1.11
C HIS A 189 -4.91 21.68 2.11
N PHE A 190 -5.53 22.84 2.32
CA PHE A 190 -6.74 22.94 3.15
C PHE A 190 -7.81 23.73 2.40
N GLU A 191 -9.08 23.28 2.43
CA GLU A 191 -10.22 23.93 1.74
C GLU A 191 -10.32 25.43 2.09
N GLU A 192 -10.05 25.79 3.35
CA GLU A 192 -10.09 27.16 3.88
C GLU A 192 -8.91 28.03 3.40
N CYS A 193 -7.94 27.43 2.70
CA CYS A 193 -6.69 28.04 2.25
C CYS A 193 -6.53 28.05 0.72
N ALA A 194 -7.61 27.95 -0.06
CA ALA A 194 -7.60 27.87 -1.53
C ALA A 194 -6.62 28.85 -2.22
N ASP A 195 -6.65 30.15 -1.85
CA ASP A 195 -5.78 31.19 -2.44
C ASP A 195 -4.31 31.10 -2.00
N SER A 196 -3.98 30.30 -0.97
CA SER A 196 -2.62 30.13 -0.43
C SER A 196 -1.84 28.99 -1.09
N GLY A 197 -2.46 28.21 -1.97
CA GLY A 197 -1.85 27.06 -2.67
C GLY A 197 -1.43 25.92 -1.73
N ASN A 198 -0.50 25.08 -2.21
CA ASN A 198 -0.03 23.89 -1.49
C ASN A 198 0.94 24.23 -0.35
N MET A 199 1.00 23.37 0.68
CA MET A 199 1.78 23.58 1.91
C MET A 199 1.58 24.98 2.55
N PRO A 200 0.33 25.48 2.71
CA PRO A 200 0.10 26.83 3.20
C PRO A 200 0.66 27.03 4.61
N THR A 201 1.21 28.23 4.88
CA THR A 201 1.51 28.63 6.27
C THR A 201 0.20 29.05 6.94
N ILE A 202 -0.33 28.17 7.79
CA ILE A 202 -1.55 28.40 8.57
C ILE A 202 -1.25 29.11 9.90
N THR A 203 -2.29 29.57 10.59
CA THR A 203 -2.17 30.21 11.90
C THR A 203 -3.10 29.62 12.95
N MET A 204 -2.63 29.60 14.18
CA MET A 204 -3.41 29.14 15.34
C MET A 204 -3.33 30.16 16.47
N GLU A 205 -4.48 30.58 17.01
CA GLU A 205 -4.59 31.47 18.16
C GLU A 205 -4.58 30.65 19.46
N ILE A 206 -3.64 30.93 20.35
CA ILE A 206 -3.48 30.21 21.63
C ILE A 206 -4.71 30.44 22.51
N GLY A 207 -5.20 29.36 23.14
CA GLY A 207 -6.42 29.34 23.94
C GLY A 207 -7.67 28.91 23.16
N LYS A 208 -7.55 28.61 21.86
CA LYS A 208 -8.59 27.99 21.04
C LYS A 208 -8.28 26.52 20.73
N THR A 209 -9.31 25.80 20.28
CA THR A 209 -9.21 24.45 19.71
C THR A 209 -9.28 24.53 18.19
N TYR A 210 -8.39 23.82 17.51
CA TYR A 210 -8.37 23.70 16.06
C TYR A 210 -8.66 22.26 15.67
N ARG A 211 -9.60 22.05 14.74
CA ARG A 211 -9.94 20.73 14.19
C ARG A 211 -9.38 20.59 12.79
N PHE A 212 -8.65 19.52 12.53
CA PHE A 212 -8.09 19.18 11.23
C PHE A 212 -8.80 17.94 10.70
N VAL A 213 -9.74 18.11 9.76
CA VAL A 213 -10.61 17.04 9.23
C VAL A 213 -9.95 16.37 8.03
N GLN A 214 -9.90 15.03 8.01
CA GLN A 214 -9.31 14.21 6.94
C GLN A 214 -10.37 13.33 6.27
N LYS A 215 -11.44 13.95 5.76
CA LYS A 215 -12.57 13.29 5.09
C LYS A 215 -12.35 13.05 3.58
N ASP A 216 -11.45 13.80 2.95
CA ASP A 216 -11.29 13.74 1.49
C ASP A 216 -10.44 12.53 1.09
N ILE A 217 -10.83 11.84 0.01
CA ILE A 217 -10.21 10.58 -0.42
C ILE A 217 -8.72 10.68 -0.73
N SER A 218 -8.21 11.88 -1.04
CA SER A 218 -6.78 12.14 -1.17
C SER A 218 -5.98 11.97 0.12
N ASN A 219 -6.63 12.02 1.31
CA ASN A 219 -6.00 11.77 2.60
C ASN A 219 -5.76 10.28 2.89
N TYR A 220 -6.25 9.35 2.06
CA TYR A 220 -5.95 7.92 2.23
C TYR A 220 -4.43 7.70 2.33
N VAL A 221 -3.96 6.92 3.32
CA VAL A 221 -2.56 6.77 3.79
C VAL A 221 -1.80 8.05 4.19
N HIS A 222 -2.47 9.18 4.39
CA HIS A 222 -1.81 10.45 4.78
C HIS A 222 -2.22 10.98 6.18
N PRO A 223 -2.06 10.20 7.27
CA PRO A 223 -2.45 10.63 8.61
C PRO A 223 -1.66 11.87 9.09
N LEU A 224 -2.39 12.89 9.58
CA LEU A 224 -1.85 14.16 10.06
C LEU A 224 -1.18 14.06 11.45
N GLY A 225 0.04 14.59 11.51
CA GLY A 225 0.83 14.78 12.73
C GLY A 225 1.19 16.23 12.99
N PHE A 226 1.59 16.53 14.23
CA PHE A 226 1.97 17.88 14.66
C PHE A 226 3.32 17.87 15.39
N ALA A 227 4.26 18.72 14.97
CA ALA A 227 5.64 18.69 15.49
C ALA A 227 6.30 20.07 15.67
N TYR A 228 7.44 20.07 16.35
CA TYR A 228 8.27 21.25 16.60
C TYR A 228 9.34 21.52 15.51
N ALA A 229 9.33 20.77 14.41
CA ALA A 229 10.15 20.97 13.21
C ALA A 229 9.46 20.33 11.98
N PRO A 230 9.88 20.66 10.74
CA PRO A 230 9.46 19.96 9.52
C PRO A 230 9.59 18.44 9.61
N ASP A 231 8.72 17.72 8.89
CA ASP A 231 8.66 16.25 8.79
C ASP A 231 8.50 15.48 10.13
N GLY A 232 8.38 16.17 11.27
CA GLY A 232 8.10 15.56 12.58
C GLY A 232 8.93 14.32 12.92
N ALA A 233 8.24 13.22 13.22
CA ALA A 233 8.85 11.93 13.58
C ALA A 233 9.83 11.41 12.52
N LEU A 234 9.51 11.60 11.22
CA LEU A 234 10.32 11.15 10.09
C LEU A 234 11.68 11.86 10.02
N ALA A 235 11.76 13.13 10.43
CA ALA A 235 13.04 13.84 10.61
C ALA A 235 13.70 13.64 11.99
N ASN A 236 13.19 12.71 12.82
CA ASN A 236 13.58 12.54 14.23
C ASN A 236 13.43 13.84 15.06
N ALA A 237 12.42 14.65 14.76
CA ALA A 237 12.06 15.82 15.55
C ALA A 237 11.14 15.45 16.72
N ASP A 238 11.12 16.29 17.76
CA ASP A 238 10.13 16.16 18.84
C ASP A 238 8.74 16.58 18.30
N GLU A 239 7.74 15.72 18.50
CA GLU A 239 6.33 15.99 18.22
C GLU A 239 5.67 16.85 19.30
N VAL A 240 4.49 17.38 19.01
CA VAL A 240 3.63 18.08 19.98
C VAL A 240 3.12 17.08 21.00
N GLU A 241 3.10 17.47 22.28
CA GLU A 241 2.72 16.57 23.36
C GLU A 241 1.25 16.13 23.25
N GLU A 242 0.99 14.82 23.43
CA GLU A 242 -0.35 14.19 23.40
C GLU A 242 -1.39 14.91 24.28
N GLU A 243 -0.98 15.61 25.36
CA GLU A 243 -1.92 16.38 26.20
C GLU A 243 -2.56 17.60 25.49
N TYR A 244 -2.08 17.95 24.29
CA TYR A 244 -2.61 19.00 23.42
C TYR A 244 -3.30 18.46 22.16
N LEU A 245 -3.31 17.13 21.95
CA LEU A 245 -3.83 16.47 20.76
C LEU A 245 -4.94 15.48 21.16
N ALA A 246 -6.00 15.40 20.37
CA ALA A 246 -6.98 14.32 20.43
C ALA A 246 -7.21 13.78 19.02
N TYR A 247 -7.02 12.49 18.83
CA TYR A 247 -7.09 11.83 17.53
C TYR A 247 -8.41 11.10 17.44
N GLN A 248 -9.28 11.54 16.53
CA GLN A 248 -10.72 11.30 16.62
C GLN A 248 -11.25 10.52 15.43
N LEU A 249 -12.20 9.63 15.71
CA LEU A 249 -13.09 9.01 14.73
C LEU A 249 -14.53 9.19 15.22
N ASP A 250 -15.39 9.81 14.42
CA ASP A 250 -16.82 10.04 14.73
C ASP A 250 -17.10 10.77 16.08
N GLY A 251 -16.10 11.46 16.63
CA GLY A 251 -16.17 12.14 17.93
C GLY A 251 -15.75 11.31 19.15
N GLU A 252 -15.15 10.14 18.94
CA GLU A 252 -14.43 9.37 19.97
C GLU A 252 -12.92 9.55 19.82
N ASP A 253 -12.22 9.86 20.92
CA ASP A 253 -10.76 9.96 20.96
C ASP A 253 -10.16 8.55 20.99
N ILE A 254 -9.68 8.09 19.82
CA ILE A 254 -9.09 6.76 19.63
C ILE A 254 -7.58 6.75 19.91
N GLY A 255 -6.93 7.92 19.95
CA GLY A 255 -5.48 8.06 20.15
C GLY A 255 -4.65 7.72 18.90
N LEU A 256 -3.38 8.14 18.90
CA LEU A 256 -2.47 7.98 17.74
C LEU A 256 -2.24 6.51 17.37
N ASP A 257 -2.02 5.64 18.37
CA ASP A 257 -1.79 4.19 18.21
C ASP A 257 -2.95 3.42 17.53
N VAL A 258 -4.09 4.08 17.28
CA VAL A 258 -5.22 3.54 16.49
C VAL A 258 -5.47 4.41 15.25
N TYR A 259 -5.34 5.74 15.38
CA TYR A 259 -5.55 6.67 14.28
C TYR A 259 -4.58 6.45 13.12
N GLU A 260 -3.29 6.29 13.37
CA GLU A 260 -2.30 6.12 12.30
C GLU A 260 -2.46 4.78 11.55
N PRO A 261 -2.56 3.60 12.22
CA PRO A 261 -2.78 2.32 11.54
C PRO A 261 -4.08 2.24 10.73
N ASN A 262 -5.15 2.92 11.16
CA ASN A 262 -6.41 2.94 10.40
C ASN A 262 -6.25 3.52 8.97
N PHE A 263 -5.27 4.39 8.73
CA PHE A 263 -4.99 4.92 7.39
C PHE A 263 -4.33 3.88 6.45
N ALA A 264 -3.95 2.71 6.95
CA ALA A 264 -3.49 1.56 6.18
C ALA A 264 -4.58 0.52 5.89
N HIS A 265 -5.84 0.74 6.33
CA HIS A 265 -6.98 -0.12 5.96
C HIS A 265 -7.18 -0.16 4.43
N PRO A 266 -7.93 -1.14 3.90
CA PRO A 266 -8.47 -1.06 2.54
C PRO A 266 -9.21 0.28 2.35
N ILE A 267 -9.07 0.90 1.18
CA ILE A 267 -9.52 2.29 0.95
C ILE A 267 -11.03 2.45 1.17
N GLU A 268 -11.80 1.42 0.86
CA GLU A 268 -13.25 1.31 1.04
C GLU A 268 -13.66 1.20 2.52
N GLU A 269 -12.86 0.56 3.36
CA GLU A 269 -13.07 0.52 4.81
C GLU A 269 -12.71 1.88 5.42
N TRP A 270 -11.51 2.39 5.13
CA TRP A 270 -11.06 3.71 5.60
C TRP A 270 -12.04 4.82 5.22
N ALA A 271 -12.56 4.82 3.99
CA ALA A 271 -13.47 5.85 3.50
C ALA A 271 -14.93 5.68 3.99
N THR A 272 -15.26 4.58 4.68
CA THR A 272 -16.60 4.32 5.26
C THR A 272 -16.61 4.19 6.79
N ASP A 273 -15.44 4.12 7.43
CA ASP A 273 -15.26 4.05 8.89
C ASP A 273 -15.91 5.21 9.66
N GLY A 274 -15.85 6.43 9.11
CA GLY A 274 -16.42 7.65 9.71
C GLY A 274 -15.63 8.91 9.39
N GLU A 275 -15.83 9.97 10.19
CA GLU A 275 -15.05 11.22 10.06
C GLU A 275 -13.76 11.16 10.90
N TYR A 276 -12.62 10.95 10.26
CA TYR A 276 -11.29 11.10 10.87
C TYR A 276 -10.92 12.58 11.04
N TYR A 277 -10.49 12.98 12.24
CA TYR A 277 -9.93 14.31 12.48
C TYR A 277 -8.99 14.38 13.69
N VAL A 278 -8.13 15.40 13.73
CA VAL A 278 -7.29 15.72 14.89
C VAL A 278 -7.71 17.05 15.51
N GLU A 279 -7.95 17.08 16.82
CA GLU A 279 -8.14 18.33 17.57
C GLU A 279 -6.87 18.76 18.28
N VAL A 280 -6.41 19.97 17.99
CA VAL A 280 -5.23 20.58 18.60
C VAL A 280 -5.65 21.72 19.52
N SER A 281 -5.39 21.57 20.82
CA SER A 281 -5.85 22.49 21.88
C SER A 281 -4.69 23.01 22.73
N LEU A 282 -4.18 24.19 22.38
CA LEU A 282 -3.05 24.83 23.08
C LEU A 282 -3.56 25.76 24.20
N PRO A 283 -3.24 25.52 25.49
CA PRO A 283 -3.79 26.29 26.61
C PRO A 283 -3.30 27.75 26.63
N GLU A 284 -4.02 28.66 27.31
CA GLU A 284 -3.68 30.10 27.34
C GLU A 284 -2.22 30.40 27.75
N ASP A 285 -1.65 29.59 28.66
CA ASP A 285 -0.28 29.71 29.18
C ASP A 285 0.77 28.95 28.35
N PHE A 286 0.38 28.31 27.24
CA PHE A 286 1.28 27.64 26.31
C PHE A 286 2.41 28.58 25.86
N ALA A 287 3.64 28.07 25.93
CA ALA A 287 4.86 28.88 25.85
C ALA A 287 5.93 28.21 24.97
N SER A 288 5.61 28.00 23.70
CA SER A 288 6.62 27.65 22.69
C SER A 288 7.34 28.89 22.16
N THR A 289 8.66 28.83 22.02
CA THR A 289 9.49 29.78 21.27
C THR A 289 9.76 29.34 19.83
N LYS A 290 9.16 28.22 19.41
CA LYS A 290 9.27 27.62 18.07
C LYS A 290 7.94 27.76 17.33
N ASP A 291 7.99 27.78 16.01
CA ASP A 291 6.80 27.47 15.22
C ASP A 291 6.39 26.00 15.45
N LEU A 292 5.13 25.67 15.18
CA LEU A 292 4.70 24.28 15.01
C LEU A 292 4.64 23.95 13.52
N PHE A 293 4.56 22.68 13.20
CA PHE A 293 4.43 22.16 11.84
C PHE A 293 3.35 21.09 11.84
N TYR A 294 2.54 21.05 10.78
CA TYR A 294 1.76 19.86 10.43
C TYR A 294 2.58 19.02 9.45
N PHE A 295 2.49 17.71 9.51
CA PHE A 295 3.20 16.78 8.62
C PHE A 295 2.38 15.50 8.45
N CYS A 296 2.72 14.65 7.48
CA CYS A 296 2.18 13.31 7.36
C CYS A 296 3.06 12.33 8.13
N HIS A 297 2.47 11.44 8.94
CA HIS A 297 3.21 10.41 9.66
C HIS A 297 3.89 9.39 8.72
N ILE A 298 3.33 9.18 7.52
CA ILE A 298 3.81 8.18 6.54
C ILE A 298 4.74 8.80 5.48
N HIS A 299 4.42 9.99 4.96
CA HIS A 299 5.18 10.63 3.88
C HIS A 299 5.89 11.92 4.33
N ARG A 300 7.21 11.88 4.27
CA ARG A 300 8.11 13.02 4.40
C ARG A 300 7.85 14.06 3.30
N TYR A 301 8.19 15.32 3.56
CA TYR A 301 7.97 16.49 2.69
C TYR A 301 6.50 16.86 2.48
N LEU A 302 5.56 16.07 3.01
CA LEU A 302 4.12 16.29 2.94
C LEU A 302 3.67 16.98 4.24
N GLY A 303 3.92 18.29 4.34
CA GLY A 303 3.70 19.06 5.57
C GLY A 303 3.72 20.57 5.36
N GLY A 304 3.63 21.32 6.45
CA GLY A 304 3.60 22.77 6.39
C GLY A 304 3.70 23.46 7.75
N ARG A 305 3.73 24.78 7.72
CA ARG A 305 4.11 25.61 8.87
C ARG A 305 2.88 26.18 9.59
N ILE A 306 2.94 26.18 10.91
CA ILE A 306 1.91 26.74 11.79
C ILE A 306 2.48 27.93 12.56
N LYS A 307 1.91 29.11 12.33
CA LYS A 307 2.24 30.33 13.08
C LYS A 307 1.31 30.53 14.28
N LEU A 308 1.88 30.43 15.48
CA LEU A 308 1.16 30.70 16.73
C LEU A 308 0.92 32.19 16.93
N THR A 309 -0.32 32.54 17.28
CA THR A 309 -0.80 33.90 17.53
C THR A 309 -1.38 34.03 18.94
N ARG A 310 -1.30 35.24 19.50
CA ARG A 310 -1.90 35.61 20.79
C ARG A 310 -2.40 37.05 20.73
N ASN A 311 -3.70 37.25 20.95
CA ASN A 311 -4.47 38.44 20.63
C ASN A 311 -4.31 38.88 19.15
N GLY A 312 -4.35 37.93 18.20
CA GLY A 312 -4.21 38.21 16.77
C GLY A 312 -2.82 38.72 16.36
N LYS A 313 -1.78 38.41 17.15
CA LYS A 313 -0.38 38.76 16.86
C LYS A 313 0.49 37.53 16.94
N ILE A 314 1.31 37.31 15.91
CA ILE A 314 2.30 36.23 15.89
C ILE A 314 3.26 36.39 17.07
N ILE A 315 3.39 35.33 17.88
CA ILE A 315 4.31 35.31 19.03
C ILE A 315 5.71 34.82 18.66
N ASN A 316 5.83 34.00 17.62
CA ASN A 316 7.09 33.41 17.16
C ASN A 316 7.49 34.03 15.82
N SER A 317 8.24 35.12 15.89
CA SER A 317 8.76 35.86 14.73
C SER A 317 10.15 35.38 14.27
N ALA A 318 10.56 34.16 14.65
CA ALA A 318 11.81 33.60 14.19
C ALA A 318 11.73 33.28 12.68
N PRO A 319 12.74 33.64 11.88
CA PRO A 319 12.94 33.04 10.56
C PRO A 319 13.08 31.53 10.69
N LEU A 320 12.71 30.76 9.66
CA LEU A 320 13.00 29.34 9.66
C LEU A 320 14.52 29.10 9.72
N PRO A 321 14.97 27.99 10.33
CA PRO A 321 16.21 27.37 9.91
C PRO A 321 16.10 27.09 8.41
N VAL A 322 17.12 27.43 7.62
CA VAL A 322 17.20 26.96 6.23
C VAL A 322 17.35 25.44 6.29
N HIS A 323 16.28 24.71 6.00
CA HIS A 323 16.25 23.25 6.00
C HIS A 323 15.37 22.77 4.87
N ASN A 324 15.91 21.87 4.05
CA ASN A 324 15.36 21.30 2.82
C ASN A 324 14.87 22.37 1.82
N GLU A 325 15.60 22.53 0.71
CA GLU A 325 15.00 23.14 -0.48
C GLU A 325 13.79 22.27 -0.86
N LEU A 326 12.61 22.88 -1.01
CA LEU A 326 11.44 22.16 -1.49
C LEU A 326 11.76 21.51 -2.85
N PRO A 327 11.14 20.37 -3.17
CA PRO A 327 11.23 19.84 -4.53
C PRO A 327 10.74 20.94 -5.49
N PRO A 328 11.45 21.19 -6.61
CA PRO A 328 11.05 22.21 -7.57
C PRO A 328 9.63 21.97 -8.10
N PRO A 329 8.91 23.00 -8.57
CA PRO A 329 7.60 22.79 -9.19
C PRO A 329 7.74 21.93 -10.47
N PRO A 330 6.75 21.05 -10.78
CA PRO A 330 6.79 20.25 -11.99
C PRO A 330 6.86 21.11 -13.26
N SER A 331 7.53 20.60 -14.29
CA SER A 331 7.64 21.26 -15.61
C SER A 331 6.28 21.39 -16.31
N SER A 332 6.22 22.13 -17.42
CA SER A 332 5.01 22.15 -18.26
C SER A 332 4.67 20.80 -18.87
N TYR A 333 5.67 19.95 -19.13
CA TYR A 333 5.46 18.58 -19.60
C TYR A 333 4.96 17.68 -18.47
N ASP A 334 5.57 17.75 -17.29
CA ASP A 334 5.10 17.00 -16.11
C ASP A 334 3.66 17.37 -15.74
N LYS A 335 3.32 18.67 -15.77
CA LYS A 335 1.93 19.15 -15.57
C LYS A 335 0.96 18.67 -16.65
N GLN A 336 1.42 18.46 -17.89
CA GLN A 336 0.59 17.89 -18.95
C GLN A 336 0.37 16.38 -18.75
N CYS A 337 1.38 15.68 -18.23
CA CYS A 337 1.34 14.23 -18.02
C CYS A 337 0.79 13.83 -16.64
N GLY A 338 0.68 14.73 -15.67
CA GLY A 338 0.33 14.41 -14.29
C GLY A 338 1.50 13.83 -13.49
N THR A 339 2.72 13.97 -14.00
CA THR A 339 3.91 13.28 -13.50
C THR A 339 4.80 14.22 -12.70
N TYR A 340 5.93 13.70 -12.23
CA TYR A 340 7.01 14.50 -11.68
C TYR A 340 8.37 13.90 -12.08
N GLY A 341 9.32 14.77 -12.46
CA GLY A 341 10.71 14.40 -12.72
C GLY A 341 11.02 13.88 -14.13
N LEU A 342 10.09 13.97 -15.09
CA LEU A 342 10.36 13.50 -16.46
C LEU A 342 11.11 14.51 -17.32
N VAL A 343 10.92 15.82 -17.07
CA VAL A 343 11.56 16.90 -17.84
C VAL A 343 11.93 18.08 -16.94
N HIS A 344 13.15 18.60 -17.09
CA HIS A 344 13.63 19.80 -16.40
C HIS A 344 13.94 20.93 -17.39
N GLU A 345 13.05 21.92 -17.48
CA GLU A 345 13.13 23.02 -18.46
C GLU A 345 14.37 23.93 -18.33
N GLU A 346 14.99 23.99 -17.14
CA GLU A 346 16.15 24.85 -16.88
C GLU A 346 17.51 24.18 -17.15
N ALA A 347 17.53 22.86 -17.36
CA ALA A 347 18.77 22.13 -17.57
C ALA A 347 19.21 22.19 -19.04
N SER A 348 20.44 22.64 -19.28
CA SER A 348 21.03 22.60 -20.62
C SER A 348 21.38 21.15 -21.00
N PRO A 349 21.25 20.75 -22.28
CA PRO A 349 21.59 19.39 -22.72
C PRO A 349 23.00 18.98 -22.28
N GLY A 350 23.08 17.88 -21.51
CA GLY A 350 24.34 17.36 -20.97
C GLY A 350 24.87 18.05 -19.70
N GLN A 351 24.11 18.94 -19.05
CA GLN A 351 24.44 19.43 -17.71
C GLN A 351 23.93 18.49 -16.61
N ARG A 352 24.82 17.59 -16.20
CA ARG A 352 24.73 16.83 -14.94
C ARG A 352 24.55 17.80 -13.75
N GLY A 353 23.41 17.75 -13.05
CA GLY A 353 23.05 18.69 -11.98
C GLY A 353 22.61 17.99 -10.69
N ASP A 354 23.21 18.37 -9.56
CA ASP A 354 23.01 17.71 -8.25
C ASP A 354 21.74 18.20 -7.50
N SER A 355 20.61 18.39 -8.20
CA SER A 355 19.36 18.92 -7.59
C SER A 355 18.40 17.83 -7.11
N TRP A 356 17.84 18.05 -5.92
CA TRP A 356 17.11 17.07 -5.14
C TRP A 356 15.59 17.08 -5.44
N PRO A 357 14.90 15.92 -5.57
CA PRO A 357 15.40 14.57 -5.76
C PRO A 357 15.08 14.06 -7.18
N HIS A 358 15.98 14.31 -8.15
CA HIS A 358 16.75 13.26 -8.86
C HIS A 358 17.07 13.48 -10.35
N HIS A 359 18.32 13.13 -10.63
CA HIS A 359 18.98 12.78 -11.89
C HIS A 359 19.47 13.80 -12.93
N PHE A 360 20.42 13.29 -13.72
CA PHE A 360 21.48 13.98 -14.45
C PHE A 360 21.14 14.27 -15.91
N GLU A 361 20.06 13.66 -16.41
CA GLU A 361 19.47 13.91 -17.72
C GLU A 361 18.09 14.53 -17.53
N ALA A 362 17.78 15.51 -18.37
CA ALA A 362 16.72 16.48 -18.11
C ALA A 362 15.47 16.29 -18.99
N ASP A 363 15.46 15.24 -19.81
CA ASP A 363 14.48 15.11 -20.89
C ASP A 363 14.32 13.66 -21.33
N TYR A 364 13.47 12.92 -20.63
CA TYR A 364 13.17 11.51 -20.93
C TYR A 364 12.23 11.31 -22.13
N ARG A 365 11.90 12.37 -22.88
CA ARG A 365 11.04 12.28 -24.06
C ARG A 365 11.78 11.60 -25.22
N LEU A 366 11.08 10.71 -25.92
CA LEU A 366 11.64 10.02 -27.08
C LEU A 366 11.74 10.97 -28.30
N PRO A 367 12.77 10.83 -29.16
CA PRO A 367 13.83 9.83 -29.11
C PRO A 367 14.94 10.16 -28.10
N HIS A 368 15.26 9.18 -27.24
CA HIS A 368 16.31 9.25 -26.22
C HIS A 368 17.45 8.27 -26.58
N PRO A 369 18.75 8.61 -26.36
CA PRO A 369 19.88 7.77 -26.77
C PRO A 369 20.05 6.47 -25.95
N GLU A 370 19.38 6.36 -24.81
CA GLU A 370 19.49 5.23 -23.87
C GLU A 370 18.15 4.48 -23.69
N CYS A 371 17.17 4.75 -24.56
CA CYS A 371 15.86 4.09 -24.54
C CYS A 371 15.50 3.55 -25.95
N PRO A 372 14.57 2.57 -26.04
CA PRO A 372 13.92 2.22 -27.30
C PRO A 372 13.31 3.42 -28.02
N HIS A 373 13.02 3.27 -29.32
CA HIS A 373 12.34 4.33 -30.08
C HIS A 373 10.86 4.52 -29.69
N THR A 374 10.28 3.56 -28.96
CA THR A 374 8.89 3.55 -28.49
C THR A 374 8.73 2.51 -27.38
N PHE A 375 7.83 2.76 -26.42
CA PHE A 375 7.26 1.72 -25.54
C PHE A 375 5.78 1.44 -25.86
N VAL A 376 5.09 2.39 -26.50
CA VAL A 376 3.69 2.22 -26.94
C VAL A 376 3.59 2.16 -28.47
N CYS A 377 3.22 1.02 -29.04
CA CYS A 377 3.02 0.89 -30.49
C CYS A 377 1.63 1.41 -30.90
N GLU A 378 1.56 2.69 -31.28
CA GLU A 378 0.33 3.36 -31.69
C GLU A 378 0.61 4.41 -32.78
N ASP A 379 -0.11 4.33 -33.90
CA ASP A 379 -0.06 5.28 -35.01
C ASP A 379 -0.75 6.60 -34.59
N GLY A 380 0.02 7.59 -34.15
CA GLY A 380 -0.51 8.91 -33.76
C GLY A 380 -0.95 9.02 -32.30
N LYS A 381 -0.14 8.45 -31.42
CA LYS A 381 -0.23 8.42 -29.94
C LYS A 381 -1.15 9.42 -29.26
N SER A 382 -1.96 8.90 -28.33
CA SER A 382 -2.66 9.72 -27.33
C SER A 382 -1.68 10.53 -26.45
N THR A 383 -2.18 11.49 -25.68
CA THR A 383 -1.35 12.20 -24.69
C THR A 383 -0.83 11.23 -23.62
N PHE A 384 -1.68 10.33 -23.12
CA PHE A 384 -1.28 9.29 -22.16
C PHE A 384 -0.22 8.34 -22.75
N SER A 385 -0.43 7.82 -23.97
CA SER A 385 0.57 6.99 -24.69
C SER A 385 1.92 7.72 -24.87
N SER A 386 1.89 9.03 -25.10
CA SER A 386 3.10 9.87 -25.22
C SER A 386 3.78 10.17 -23.88
N CYS A 387 3.02 10.15 -22.77
CA CYS A 387 3.56 10.25 -21.42
C CYS A 387 4.19 8.92 -20.98
N LEU A 388 3.54 7.78 -21.24
CA LEU A 388 4.08 6.45 -20.93
C LEU A 388 5.44 6.19 -21.58
N ASP A 389 5.67 6.63 -22.82
CA ASP A 389 7.00 6.59 -23.45
C ASP A 389 8.09 7.23 -22.58
N ALA A 390 7.82 8.41 -22.02
CA ALA A 390 8.77 9.16 -21.20
C ALA A 390 8.89 8.59 -19.78
N ILE A 391 7.77 8.12 -19.19
CA ILE A 391 7.73 7.45 -17.90
C ILE A 391 8.56 6.15 -17.93
N ASN A 392 8.43 5.37 -19.00
CA ASN A 392 9.18 4.12 -19.20
C ASN A 392 10.64 4.38 -19.57
N CYS A 393 10.95 5.45 -20.31
CA CYS A 393 12.33 5.85 -20.56
C CYS A 393 13.05 6.31 -19.28
N HIS A 394 12.39 7.12 -18.43
CA HIS A 394 12.90 7.51 -17.11
C HIS A 394 13.20 6.27 -16.24
N MET A 395 12.28 5.31 -16.20
CA MET A 395 12.50 4.05 -15.48
C MET A 395 13.71 3.30 -16.00
N PHE A 396 13.77 3.11 -17.32
CA PHE A 396 14.75 2.26 -17.96
C PHE A 396 16.17 2.79 -17.74
N ASN A 397 16.42 4.07 -18.04
CA ASN A 397 17.68 4.76 -17.73
C ASN A 397 17.93 4.84 -16.21
N GLY A 398 16.85 4.98 -15.43
CA GLY A 398 16.86 4.87 -13.97
C GLY A 398 17.52 3.60 -13.45
N MET A 399 17.16 2.46 -14.05
CA MET A 399 17.51 1.11 -13.62
C MET A 399 18.82 0.57 -14.22
N THR A 400 19.42 1.25 -15.20
CA THR A 400 20.74 0.86 -15.73
C THR A 400 21.85 1.26 -14.76
N THR A 401 22.30 0.33 -13.91
CA THR A 401 23.13 0.60 -12.72
C THR A 401 24.37 -0.29 -12.60
N TYR A 402 25.43 0.20 -11.96
CA TYR A 402 26.60 -0.59 -11.58
C TYR A 402 26.37 -1.45 -10.31
N GLU A 403 27.15 -2.53 -10.18
CA GLU A 403 27.18 -3.39 -8.97
C GLU A 403 28.29 -2.97 -7.98
N ASN A 404 28.43 -1.69 -7.62
CA ASN A 404 29.56 -1.26 -6.77
C ASN A 404 29.36 -1.53 -5.25
N TYR A 405 28.12 -1.70 -4.79
CA TYR A 405 27.77 -1.67 -3.36
C TYR A 405 27.10 -2.95 -2.82
N GLY A 406 26.91 -3.97 -3.68
CA GLY A 406 26.34 -5.28 -3.35
C GLY A 406 24.82 -5.36 -3.50
N ASP A 407 24.29 -6.58 -3.41
CA ASP A 407 22.93 -6.99 -3.78
C ASP A 407 21.83 -6.07 -3.21
N VAL A 408 21.94 -5.70 -1.93
CA VAL A 408 20.99 -4.79 -1.25
C VAL A 408 20.98 -3.40 -1.88
N ALA A 409 22.16 -2.82 -2.12
CA ALA A 409 22.26 -1.49 -2.72
C ALA A 409 21.81 -1.50 -4.18
N LEU A 410 22.16 -2.54 -4.94
CA LEU A 410 21.74 -2.74 -6.33
C LEU A 410 20.20 -2.87 -6.43
N PHE A 411 19.57 -3.62 -5.53
CA PHE A 411 18.11 -3.68 -5.41
C PHE A 411 17.52 -2.29 -5.16
N LEU A 412 18.00 -1.56 -4.14
CA LEU A 412 17.47 -0.23 -3.81
C LEU A 412 17.62 0.77 -4.97
N GLN A 413 18.75 0.72 -5.68
CA GLN A 413 19.07 1.61 -6.80
C GLN A 413 18.23 1.32 -8.05
N GLN A 414 17.77 0.08 -8.27
CA GLN A 414 16.81 -0.24 -9.34
C GLN A 414 15.35 -0.09 -8.90
N MET A 415 15.01 -0.44 -7.65
CA MET A 415 13.62 -0.44 -7.19
C MET A 415 13.06 0.98 -6.96
N ILE A 416 13.91 1.96 -6.65
CA ILE A 416 13.48 3.37 -6.58
C ILE A 416 12.94 3.87 -7.93
N PRO A 417 13.70 3.86 -9.05
CA PRO A 417 13.19 4.31 -10.35
C PRO A 417 12.05 3.42 -10.90
N HIS A 418 12.03 2.13 -10.55
CA HIS A 418 10.90 1.23 -10.81
C HIS A 418 9.62 1.69 -10.10
N HIS A 419 9.67 1.97 -8.80
CA HIS A 419 8.49 2.49 -8.08
C HIS A 419 8.11 3.92 -8.53
N GLN A 420 9.09 4.76 -8.90
CA GLN A 420 8.80 6.09 -9.47
C GLN A 420 8.06 5.99 -10.81
N ASN A 421 8.36 4.97 -11.61
CA ASN A 421 7.61 4.67 -12.84
C ASN A 421 6.16 4.33 -12.52
N ALA A 422 5.90 3.39 -11.60
CA ALA A 422 4.54 3.02 -11.24
C ALA A 422 3.71 4.21 -10.74
N VAL A 423 4.30 5.01 -9.85
CA VAL A 423 3.67 6.23 -9.32
C VAL A 423 3.36 7.20 -10.46
N ASN A 424 4.31 7.45 -11.38
CA ASN A 424 4.08 8.35 -12.51
C ASN A 424 3.04 7.80 -13.51
N MET A 425 3.02 6.50 -13.81
CA MET A 425 1.96 5.88 -14.62
C MET A 425 0.59 6.03 -13.97
N ALA A 426 0.50 5.74 -12.67
CA ALA A 426 -0.76 5.80 -11.92
C ALA A 426 -1.27 7.23 -11.76
N LYS A 427 -0.40 8.22 -11.51
CA LYS A 427 -0.79 9.64 -11.56
C LYS A 427 -1.21 10.08 -12.95
N SER A 428 -0.53 9.62 -14.00
CA SER A 428 -0.88 9.99 -15.38
C SER A 428 -2.28 9.51 -15.78
N LEU A 429 -2.64 8.29 -15.37
CA LEU A 429 -4.01 7.78 -15.52
C LEU A 429 -5.01 8.49 -14.59
N LEU A 430 -4.61 8.81 -13.35
CA LEU A 430 -5.46 9.55 -12.40
C LEU A 430 -5.78 10.97 -12.89
N LEU A 431 -4.86 11.64 -13.61
CA LEU A 431 -5.07 12.99 -14.15
C LEU A 431 -6.19 13.03 -15.20
N THR A 432 -6.34 11.98 -16.00
CA THR A 432 -7.41 11.86 -17.02
C THR A 432 -8.63 11.10 -16.51
N TRP A 433 -8.61 10.63 -15.26
CA TRP A 433 -9.67 9.85 -14.64
C TRP A 433 -10.97 10.66 -14.57
N SER A 434 -12.00 10.17 -15.24
CA SER A 434 -13.30 10.86 -15.36
C SER A 434 -14.45 10.15 -14.63
N TYR A 435 -14.17 8.98 -14.06
CA TYR A 435 -15.10 8.27 -13.19
C TYR A 435 -15.03 8.85 -11.77
N SER A 436 -16.18 8.83 -11.09
CA SER A 436 -16.30 9.22 -9.69
C SER A 436 -17.02 8.11 -8.97
N CYS A 437 -16.25 7.26 -8.31
CA CYS A 437 -16.77 6.25 -7.40
C CYS A 437 -17.27 6.92 -6.13
N SER A 438 -18.35 6.40 -5.54
CA SER A 438 -18.63 6.78 -4.15
C SER A 438 -17.62 6.10 -3.23
N PRO A 439 -17.35 6.63 -2.02
CA PRO A 439 -16.50 5.97 -1.02
C PRO A 439 -16.89 4.51 -0.75
N GLU A 440 -18.19 4.20 -0.77
CA GLU A 440 -18.77 2.87 -0.58
C GLU A 440 -18.56 1.93 -1.79
N ASP A 441 -18.27 2.48 -2.98
CA ASP A 441 -18.10 1.74 -4.23
C ASP A 441 -16.62 1.52 -4.61
N LEU A 442 -15.66 2.20 -3.96
CA LEU A 442 -14.23 1.95 -4.18
C LEU A 442 -13.90 0.47 -3.89
N GLY A 443 -13.03 -0.14 -4.70
CA GLY A 443 -12.69 -1.56 -4.55
C GLY A 443 -13.81 -2.57 -4.88
N THR A 444 -15.01 -2.14 -5.28
CA THR A 444 -16.10 -3.05 -5.69
C THR A 444 -15.92 -3.62 -7.11
N ASP A 445 -16.69 -4.65 -7.45
CA ASP A 445 -16.76 -5.39 -8.73
C ASP A 445 -16.97 -4.54 -10.02
N SER A 446 -17.00 -3.20 -9.95
CA SER A 446 -16.94 -2.35 -11.16
C SER A 446 -15.49 -2.11 -11.55
N ALA A 447 -15.17 -2.34 -12.82
CA ALA A 447 -13.79 -2.24 -13.30
C ALA A 447 -13.21 -0.83 -13.10
N GLU A 448 -14.04 0.20 -13.14
CA GLU A 448 -13.68 1.58 -12.86
C GLU A 448 -13.28 1.78 -11.38
N CYS A 449 -14.10 1.34 -10.41
CA CYS A 449 -13.80 1.58 -9.00
C CYS A 449 -12.73 0.65 -8.42
N LEU A 450 -12.55 -0.52 -9.03
CA LEU A 450 -11.38 -1.37 -8.82
C LEU A 450 -10.11 -0.68 -9.34
N MET A 451 -10.14 -0.13 -10.57
CA MET A 451 -9.01 0.60 -11.15
C MET A 451 -8.65 1.88 -10.36
N GLU A 452 -9.65 2.63 -9.86
CA GLU A 452 -9.40 3.80 -9.03
C GLU A 452 -8.73 3.44 -7.69
N ASN A 453 -9.10 2.30 -7.07
CA ASN A 453 -8.40 1.77 -5.91
C ASN A 453 -6.94 1.43 -6.24
N ILE A 454 -6.70 0.67 -7.31
CA ILE A 454 -5.36 0.27 -7.77
C ILE A 454 -4.44 1.49 -7.97
N ILE A 455 -4.86 2.51 -8.74
CA ILE A 455 -4.00 3.68 -9.00
C ILE A 455 -3.73 4.48 -7.73
N ARG A 456 -4.72 4.66 -6.85
CA ARG A 456 -4.52 5.36 -5.57
C ARG A 456 -3.55 4.58 -4.68
N ASN A 457 -3.74 3.27 -4.50
CA ASN A 457 -2.86 2.42 -3.70
C ASN A 457 -1.42 2.42 -4.23
N ILE A 458 -1.22 2.33 -5.55
CA ILE A 458 0.10 2.41 -6.20
C ILE A 458 0.80 3.74 -5.88
N ILE A 459 0.15 4.89 -6.13
CA ILE A 459 0.71 6.22 -5.86
C ILE A 459 1.17 6.31 -4.41
N ASN A 460 0.33 5.84 -3.51
CA ASN A 460 0.41 6.04 -2.08
C ASN A 460 1.46 5.14 -1.39
N VAL A 461 1.34 3.83 -1.59
CA VAL A 461 2.21 2.82 -0.96
C VAL A 461 3.61 2.85 -1.56
N GLN A 462 3.73 2.96 -2.88
CA GLN A 462 5.05 2.97 -3.52
C GLN A 462 5.81 4.26 -3.23
N ASN A 463 5.13 5.40 -3.03
CA ASN A 463 5.76 6.64 -2.55
C ASN A 463 6.37 6.48 -1.15
N ALA A 464 5.68 5.82 -0.21
CA ALA A 464 6.23 5.54 1.12
C ALA A 464 7.47 4.64 1.01
N GLN A 465 7.38 3.56 0.22
CA GLN A 465 8.49 2.64 -0.03
C GLN A 465 9.70 3.36 -0.68
N ILE A 466 9.48 4.25 -1.65
CA ILE A 466 10.54 5.08 -2.25
C ILE A 466 11.28 5.88 -1.18
N GLN A 467 10.56 6.56 -0.27
CA GLN A 467 11.19 7.36 0.79
C GLN A 467 12.02 6.49 1.73
N THR A 468 11.48 5.37 2.20
CA THR A 468 12.21 4.44 3.07
C THR A 468 13.44 3.86 2.37
N MET A 469 13.35 3.48 1.09
CA MET A 469 14.51 3.00 0.31
C MET A 469 15.60 4.08 0.15
N ARG A 470 15.21 5.35 0.01
CA ARG A 470 16.16 6.49 -0.04
C ARG A 470 16.84 6.72 1.31
N ASP A 471 16.10 6.64 2.42
CA ASP A 471 16.65 6.76 3.77
C ASP A 471 17.61 5.59 4.09
N LEU A 472 17.33 4.37 3.60
CA LEU A 472 18.26 3.22 3.70
C LEU A 472 19.59 3.48 2.95
N LEU A 473 19.53 4.01 1.73
CA LEU A 473 20.73 4.43 0.97
C LEU A 473 21.53 5.51 1.73
N GLU A 474 20.86 6.53 2.29
CA GLU A 474 21.51 7.58 3.08
C GLU A 474 22.16 7.02 4.35
N ASN A 475 21.45 6.16 5.10
CA ASN A 475 21.95 5.52 6.34
C ASN A 475 23.25 4.73 6.11
N HIS A 476 23.35 4.04 4.96
CA HIS A 476 24.53 3.28 4.58
C HIS A 476 25.63 4.14 3.92
N GLY A 477 25.32 5.38 3.54
CA GLY A 477 26.22 6.26 2.80
C GLY A 477 26.47 5.80 1.36
N TRP A 478 25.52 5.06 0.79
CA TRP A 478 25.51 4.65 -0.61
C TRP A 478 24.99 5.80 -1.48
N PRO A 479 25.48 5.94 -2.72
CA PRO A 479 24.93 6.94 -3.61
C PRO A 479 23.52 6.51 -4.02
N GLN A 480 22.66 7.51 -4.14
CA GLN A 480 21.27 7.31 -4.54
C GLN A 480 21.13 6.80 -5.98
N PHE A 481 22.16 7.08 -6.79
CA PHE A 481 22.33 6.63 -8.15
C PHE A 481 23.73 6.08 -8.34
N ASP A 482 23.79 4.94 -8.99
CA ASP A 482 25.04 4.35 -9.48
C ASP A 482 24.85 4.01 -10.96
N GLN A 483 24.22 4.93 -11.71
CA GLN A 483 23.83 4.70 -13.10
C GLN A 483 25.03 4.57 -14.05
N CYS A 484 24.79 3.85 -15.15
CA CYS A 484 25.73 3.70 -16.24
C CYS A 484 25.08 3.98 -17.60
N ASP A 485 25.70 4.89 -18.35
CA ASP A 485 25.30 5.28 -19.71
C ASP A 485 25.33 4.04 -20.66
N LEU A 486 24.16 3.45 -20.98
CA LEU A 486 24.02 2.30 -21.89
C LEU A 486 23.35 2.72 -23.21
N ALA A 487 24.16 2.89 -24.25
CA ALA A 487 23.71 3.36 -25.56
C ALA A 487 22.77 2.36 -26.27
N MET A 488 21.55 2.80 -26.56
CA MET A 488 20.55 2.08 -27.34
C MET A 488 20.58 2.58 -28.79
N MET A 489 20.93 1.73 -29.75
CA MET A 489 20.70 2.07 -31.16
C MET A 489 19.26 1.76 -31.55
N GLY A 490 18.63 2.73 -32.23
CA GLY A 490 17.20 2.77 -32.50
C GLY A 490 16.64 1.45 -33.02
N SER A 491 15.71 0.90 -32.24
CA SER A 491 14.97 -0.33 -32.54
C SER A 491 14.07 -0.19 -33.78
N SER A 492 13.69 -1.32 -34.38
CA SER A 492 12.68 -1.34 -35.45
C SER A 492 11.52 -2.25 -35.07
N GLU A 493 10.29 -1.77 -35.23
CA GLU A 493 9.09 -2.63 -35.21
C GLU A 493 9.29 -3.80 -36.18
N SER A 494 9.01 -5.01 -35.70
CA SER A 494 9.21 -6.22 -36.49
C SER A 494 7.97 -7.12 -36.43
N GLY A 495 7.61 -7.72 -37.57
CA GLY A 495 6.54 -8.72 -37.64
C GLY A 495 6.99 -10.11 -37.15
N ILE A 496 7.62 -10.15 -35.97
CA ILE A 496 8.07 -11.35 -35.27
C ILE A 496 7.06 -11.62 -34.14
N ASP A 497 6.75 -12.89 -33.86
CA ASP A 497 5.91 -13.29 -32.72
C ASP A 497 6.73 -13.21 -31.42
N SER A 498 6.22 -12.52 -30.39
CA SER A 498 6.93 -12.31 -29.11
C SER A 498 7.25 -13.64 -28.40
N GLU A 499 8.30 -13.69 -27.58
CA GLU A 499 8.48 -14.77 -26.60
C GLU A 499 7.46 -14.66 -25.45
N TYR A 500 6.94 -13.46 -25.17
CA TYR A 500 5.94 -13.19 -24.13
C TYR A 500 4.58 -13.84 -24.44
N ASP A 501 4.14 -13.82 -25.70
CA ASP A 501 2.94 -14.55 -26.21
C ASP A 501 2.98 -16.07 -25.91
N LYS A 502 4.17 -16.61 -25.65
CA LYS A 502 4.39 -18.04 -25.37
C LYS A 502 4.35 -18.34 -23.86
N ILE A 503 4.35 -17.31 -23.01
CA ILE A 503 4.16 -17.45 -21.56
C ILE A 503 2.70 -17.82 -21.30
N ASP A 504 2.52 -18.73 -20.36
CA ASP A 504 1.20 -19.13 -19.89
C ASP A 504 0.60 -18.12 -18.90
N ASN A 505 0.22 -16.94 -19.42
CA ASN A 505 -0.60 -15.94 -18.72
C ASN A 505 -2.08 -16.35 -18.61
N SER A 506 -2.47 -17.50 -19.20
CA SER A 506 -3.85 -18.01 -19.15
C SER A 506 -4.32 -18.40 -17.75
N ARG A 507 -3.38 -18.52 -16.79
CA ARG A 507 -3.68 -18.79 -15.37
C ARG A 507 -4.50 -17.68 -14.73
N TYR A 508 -4.19 -16.41 -15.00
CA TYR A 508 -4.97 -15.28 -14.48
C TYR A 508 -6.29 -15.07 -15.24
N ASN A 509 -6.41 -15.64 -16.44
CA ASN A 509 -7.54 -15.42 -17.36
C ASN A 509 -8.52 -16.60 -17.49
N GLY A 510 -8.54 -17.51 -16.51
CA GLY A 510 -9.57 -18.54 -16.33
C GLY A 510 -9.63 -19.71 -17.35
N GLU A 511 -9.00 -19.60 -18.53
CA GLU A 511 -9.04 -20.63 -19.58
C GLU A 511 -7.84 -21.60 -19.54
N ARG A 512 -8.11 -22.87 -19.22
CA ARG A 512 -7.06 -23.88 -18.95
C ARG A 512 -6.34 -24.41 -20.19
N LYS A 513 -5.04 -24.68 -20.04
CA LYS A 513 -4.41 -25.89 -20.60
C LYS A 513 -3.96 -26.84 -19.48
N LEU A 514 -4.34 -28.12 -19.59
CA LEU A 514 -3.89 -29.19 -18.67
C LEU A 514 -2.50 -29.71 -19.06
N GLU A 515 -1.57 -29.79 -18.11
CA GLU A 515 -0.45 -30.73 -18.18
C GLU A 515 -0.17 -31.42 -16.82
N LYS A 516 -0.21 -32.76 -16.88
CA LYS A 516 0.38 -33.79 -15.99
C LYS A 516 0.12 -33.78 -14.46
N LYS A 517 -0.30 -34.95 -13.96
CA LYS A 517 -0.43 -35.28 -12.54
C LYS A 517 0.91 -35.27 -11.81
N ARG A 518 1.00 -34.54 -10.68
CA ARG A 518 2.03 -34.75 -9.65
C ARG A 518 1.99 -36.19 -9.13
N ASN A 519 3.12 -36.88 -9.24
CA ASN A 519 3.45 -38.11 -8.52
C ASN A 519 4.77 -37.85 -7.79
N ASN A 520 4.72 -37.33 -6.56
CA ASN A 520 5.90 -37.33 -5.68
C ASN A 520 5.66 -38.34 -4.55
N GLU A 521 6.61 -39.24 -4.36
CA GLU A 521 6.82 -39.89 -3.06
C GLU A 521 7.34 -38.79 -2.11
N ARG A 522 6.58 -38.43 -1.08
CA ARG A 522 6.93 -37.36 -0.11
C ARG A 522 6.91 -37.88 1.33
N GLN A 523 7.74 -37.28 2.17
CA GLN A 523 7.69 -37.51 3.63
C GLN A 523 6.50 -36.75 4.23
N GLY A 524 6.02 -37.16 5.41
CA GLY A 524 4.88 -36.51 6.09
C GLY A 524 3.47 -36.92 5.63
N LEU A 525 3.34 -37.70 4.56
CA LEU A 525 2.05 -38.27 4.12
C LEU A 525 1.80 -39.65 4.76
N ASP A 526 0.57 -39.90 5.21
CA ASP A 526 0.12 -41.24 5.59
C ASP A 526 -0.01 -42.17 4.35
N GLU A 527 -0.17 -43.49 4.56
CA GLU A 527 -0.26 -44.49 3.48
C GLU A 527 -1.38 -44.23 2.45
N ASP A 528 -2.37 -43.41 2.78
CA ASP A 528 -3.48 -43.00 1.92
C ASP A 528 -3.24 -41.68 1.15
N GLY A 529 -2.09 -41.03 1.36
CA GLY A 529 -1.74 -39.75 0.74
C GLY A 529 -2.46 -38.53 1.34
N ILE A 530 -3.03 -38.68 2.53
CA ILE A 530 -3.70 -37.61 3.28
C ILE A 530 -2.81 -37.24 4.47
N CYS A 531 -2.55 -35.95 4.68
CA CYS A 531 -1.88 -35.45 5.86
C CYS A 531 -2.88 -35.28 7.02
N ARG A 532 -2.47 -35.59 8.26
CA ARG A 532 -3.30 -35.43 9.47
C ARG A 532 -2.60 -34.54 10.48
N GLY A 533 -3.36 -33.65 11.12
CA GLY A 533 -2.85 -32.70 12.09
C GLY A 533 -2.43 -33.31 13.43
N SER A 534 -1.70 -32.54 14.23
CA SER A 534 -1.19 -32.93 15.54
C SER A 534 -2.31 -32.96 16.58
N CYS A 535 -2.90 -34.12 16.82
CA CYS A 535 -4.01 -34.29 17.78
C CYS A 535 -3.54 -34.48 19.23
N SER A 536 -4.10 -33.69 20.15
CA SER A 536 -3.88 -33.82 21.59
C SER A 536 -5.21 -33.75 22.36
N SER A 537 -5.26 -34.33 23.56
CA SER A 537 -6.47 -34.33 24.40
C SER A 537 -6.34 -33.33 25.54
N GLU A 538 -6.96 -32.16 25.39
CA GLU A 538 -7.04 -31.15 26.44
C GLU A 538 -8.42 -31.17 27.11
N ASN A 539 -8.46 -31.21 28.44
CA ASN A 539 -9.68 -31.24 29.27
C ASN A 539 -10.72 -32.35 28.97
N GLY A 540 -10.43 -33.27 28.05
CA GLY A 540 -11.33 -34.34 27.61
C GLY A 540 -11.86 -34.17 26.19
N GLU A 541 -11.56 -33.05 25.54
CA GLU A 541 -11.80 -32.80 24.12
C GLU A 541 -10.50 -33.04 23.34
N GLU A 542 -10.62 -33.60 22.13
CA GLU A 542 -9.49 -33.89 21.27
C GLU A 542 -9.39 -32.78 20.22
N VAL A 543 -8.37 -31.93 20.35
CA VAL A 543 -8.10 -30.82 19.42
C VAL A 543 -6.91 -31.22 18.57
N CYS A 544 -7.06 -31.10 17.26
CA CYS A 544 -6.01 -31.35 16.28
C CYS A 544 -5.47 -30.04 15.73
N VAL A 545 -4.15 -29.89 15.68
CA VAL A 545 -3.48 -28.65 15.25
C VAL A 545 -2.88 -28.82 13.86
N PHE A 546 -2.89 -27.72 13.10
CA PHE A 546 -2.18 -27.53 11.84
C PHE A 546 -1.45 -26.17 11.91
N THR A 547 -0.11 -26.16 11.88
CA THR A 547 0.68 -24.93 11.82
C THR A 547 0.98 -24.56 10.37
N MET A 548 0.65 -23.34 9.97
CA MET A 548 0.66 -22.90 8.57
C MET A 548 1.82 -21.96 8.23
N GLY A 549 2.24 -21.99 6.96
CA GLY A 549 3.07 -20.98 6.35
C GLY A 549 2.97 -21.02 4.82
N VAL A 550 3.62 -20.06 4.15
CA VAL A 550 3.66 -19.92 2.70
C VAL A 550 5.09 -20.02 2.21
N ASP A 551 5.39 -20.96 1.32
CA ASP A 551 6.66 -20.96 0.59
C ASP A 551 6.52 -20.03 -0.62
N ILE A 552 7.01 -18.79 -0.49
CA ILE A 552 7.00 -17.80 -1.58
C ILE A 552 7.76 -18.27 -2.84
N PHE A 553 8.68 -19.24 -2.71
CA PHE A 553 9.45 -19.78 -3.83
C PHE A 553 8.78 -20.94 -4.55
N ALA A 554 7.63 -21.41 -4.06
CA ALA A 554 6.94 -22.57 -4.63
C ALA A 554 6.21 -22.28 -5.96
N SER A 555 5.81 -21.03 -6.20
CA SER A 555 5.19 -20.57 -7.44
C SER A 555 5.36 -19.06 -7.63
N ASP A 556 4.67 -18.47 -8.60
CA ASP A 556 4.45 -17.03 -8.74
C ASP A 556 3.86 -16.42 -7.44
N LEU A 557 2.72 -16.96 -6.99
CA LEU A 557 2.00 -16.57 -5.76
C LEU A 557 2.54 -17.25 -4.48
N GLY A 558 3.57 -18.09 -4.61
CA GLY A 558 4.02 -18.98 -3.53
C GLY A 558 3.09 -20.19 -3.31
N GLY A 559 3.04 -20.73 -2.09
CA GLY A 559 2.02 -21.72 -1.76
C GLY A 559 2.04 -22.25 -0.34
N PHE A 560 0.85 -22.55 0.17
CA PHE A 560 0.66 -23.04 1.54
C PHE A 560 1.37 -24.37 1.80
N TYR A 561 2.05 -24.45 2.93
CA TYR A 561 2.48 -25.69 3.57
C TYR A 561 1.90 -25.78 5.00
N PHE A 562 2.00 -26.97 5.58
CA PHE A 562 1.74 -27.17 7.01
C PHE A 562 2.92 -27.92 7.61
N GLU A 563 3.36 -27.54 8.81
CA GLU A 563 4.51 -28.18 9.47
C GLU A 563 4.29 -29.69 9.67
N GLU A 564 3.08 -30.10 10.04
CA GLU A 564 2.68 -31.50 10.20
C GLU A 564 2.79 -32.32 8.91
N CYS A 565 2.69 -31.65 7.75
CA CYS A 565 2.73 -32.29 6.42
C CYS A 565 4.12 -32.27 5.77
N GLY A 566 5.09 -31.62 6.41
CA GLY A 566 6.39 -31.26 5.84
C GLY A 566 6.34 -29.94 5.06
N SER A 567 7.30 -29.04 5.32
CA SER A 567 7.35 -27.72 4.66
C SER A 567 7.70 -27.80 3.16
N ASP A 568 8.28 -28.91 2.69
CA ASP A 568 8.50 -29.20 1.26
C ASP A 568 7.22 -29.69 0.55
N ASN A 569 6.13 -29.90 1.30
CA ASN A 569 4.91 -30.51 0.80
C ASN A 569 3.82 -29.49 0.42
N ILE A 570 4.13 -28.60 -0.53
CA ILE A 570 3.27 -27.49 -0.94
C ILE A 570 1.89 -27.94 -1.44
N TYR A 571 0.83 -27.25 -0.99
CA TYR A 571 -0.60 -27.55 -1.16
C TYR A 571 -0.96 -29.01 -0.81
N PRO A 572 -0.71 -29.47 0.43
CA PRO A 572 -0.96 -30.87 0.80
C PRO A 572 -2.46 -31.16 0.93
N VAL A 573 -2.86 -32.39 0.62
CA VAL A 573 -4.23 -32.83 0.90
C VAL A 573 -4.33 -33.16 2.39
N ILE A 574 -5.00 -32.32 3.17
CA ILE A 574 -5.19 -32.53 4.61
C ILE A 574 -6.48 -33.29 4.90
N GLY A 575 -6.55 -33.95 6.05
CA GLY A 575 -7.71 -34.74 6.49
C GLY A 575 -8.27 -34.26 7.83
N ILE A 576 -9.56 -33.91 7.85
CA ILE A 576 -10.30 -33.55 9.06
C ILE A 576 -11.40 -34.57 9.37
N GLU A 577 -11.47 -35.05 10.60
CA GLU A 577 -12.52 -35.96 11.07
C GLU A 577 -13.79 -35.18 11.42
N VAL A 578 -14.93 -35.58 10.83
CA VAL A 578 -16.22 -34.87 11.02
C VAL A 578 -16.65 -34.89 12.49
N GLY A 579 -17.00 -33.71 13.01
CA GLY A 579 -17.38 -33.50 14.41
C GLY A 579 -16.21 -33.40 15.41
N LYS A 580 -14.97 -33.24 14.94
CA LYS A 580 -13.83 -32.80 15.77
C LYS A 580 -13.46 -31.35 15.49
N THR A 581 -12.85 -30.68 16.47
CA THR A 581 -12.26 -29.35 16.31
C THR A 581 -10.83 -29.45 15.80
N TYR A 582 -10.54 -28.71 14.72
CA TYR A 582 -9.20 -28.49 14.20
C TYR A 582 -8.83 -27.02 14.39
N LYS A 583 -7.61 -26.74 14.88
CA LYS A 583 -7.06 -25.39 15.00
C LYS A 583 -5.96 -25.19 13.95
N PHE A 584 -6.12 -24.17 13.13
CA PHE A 584 -5.17 -23.72 12.13
C PHE A 584 -4.44 -22.49 12.69
N ILE A 585 -3.10 -22.53 12.74
CA ILE A 585 -2.27 -21.49 13.35
C ILE A 585 -1.48 -20.76 12.27
N GLN A 586 -1.62 -19.44 12.19
CA GLN A 586 -0.91 -18.56 11.25
C GLN A 586 0.07 -17.65 12.02
N GLU A 587 1.12 -18.25 12.61
CA GLU A 587 2.18 -17.54 13.36
C GLU A 587 3.45 -17.29 12.53
N ASP A 588 3.69 -18.04 11.46
CA ASP A 588 4.89 -17.83 10.64
C ASP A 588 4.74 -16.55 9.80
N ARG A 589 5.82 -15.75 9.72
CA ARG A 589 5.83 -14.44 9.02
C ARG A 589 5.36 -14.51 7.57
N SER A 590 5.53 -15.66 6.92
CA SER A 590 5.06 -15.88 5.55
C SER A 590 3.53 -15.92 5.39
N ASN A 591 2.76 -16.00 6.49
CA ASN A 591 1.30 -15.87 6.44
C ASN A 591 0.83 -14.40 6.34
N TYR A 592 1.71 -13.41 6.48
CA TYR A 592 1.36 -12.01 6.25
C TYR A 592 0.71 -11.85 4.87
N TYR A 593 -0.39 -11.09 4.77
CA TYR A 593 -1.23 -10.97 3.57
C TYR A 593 -1.91 -12.26 3.08
N HIS A 594 -1.87 -13.37 3.84
CA HIS A 594 -2.50 -14.65 3.49
C HIS A 594 -3.57 -15.15 4.50
N PRO A 595 -4.64 -14.38 4.79
CA PRO A 595 -5.70 -14.81 5.71
C PRO A 595 -6.41 -16.08 5.23
N LEU A 596 -6.53 -17.06 6.13
CA LEU A 596 -7.05 -18.40 5.84
C LEU A 596 -8.59 -18.45 5.74
N GLY A 597 -9.09 -18.86 4.57
CA GLY A 597 -10.51 -19.13 4.32
C GLY A 597 -10.84 -20.61 4.14
N PHE A 598 -12.12 -20.95 4.30
CA PHE A 598 -12.64 -22.32 4.12
C PHE A 598 -13.86 -22.35 3.20
N ALA A 599 -13.83 -23.18 2.15
CA ALA A 599 -14.89 -23.18 1.14
C ALA A 599 -15.33 -24.56 0.64
N TYR A 600 -16.53 -24.58 0.04
CA TYR A 600 -17.09 -25.75 -0.64
C TYR A 600 -16.53 -25.98 -2.05
N HIS A 601 -15.83 -24.97 -2.60
CA HIS A 601 -15.18 -24.98 -3.90
C HIS A 601 -13.78 -24.35 -3.79
N PRO A 602 -12.85 -24.65 -4.71
CA PRO A 602 -11.61 -23.88 -4.83
C PRO A 602 -11.93 -22.40 -4.99
N ASP A 603 -11.13 -21.58 -4.33
CA ASP A 603 -11.07 -20.11 -4.29
C ASP A 603 -12.30 -19.40 -3.71
N GLY A 604 -13.28 -20.14 -3.17
CA GLY A 604 -14.33 -19.59 -2.30
C GLY A 604 -15.00 -18.33 -2.85
N ALA A 605 -14.85 -17.22 -2.11
CA ALA A 605 -15.40 -15.91 -2.44
C ALA A 605 -14.96 -15.39 -3.82
N HIS A 606 -13.67 -15.50 -4.18
CA HIS A 606 -13.08 -15.03 -5.46
C HIS A 606 -13.78 -15.51 -6.72
N VAL A 607 -14.50 -16.64 -6.63
CA VAL A 607 -15.24 -17.23 -7.76
C VAL A 607 -16.75 -17.26 -7.53
N GLY A 608 -17.25 -16.43 -6.59
CA GLY A 608 -18.65 -16.36 -6.21
C GLY A 608 -19.20 -17.73 -5.76
N LYS A 609 -18.44 -18.45 -4.93
CA LYS A 609 -18.84 -19.75 -4.37
C LYS A 609 -18.97 -19.67 -2.87
N ALA A 610 -19.92 -20.44 -2.34
CA ALA A 610 -20.19 -20.47 -0.91
C ALA A 610 -18.98 -20.96 -0.12
N GLU A 611 -18.65 -20.17 0.90
CA GLU A 611 -17.73 -20.55 1.96
C GLU A 611 -18.40 -21.47 2.98
N VAL A 612 -17.60 -22.03 3.88
CA VAL A 612 -18.09 -22.77 5.05
C VAL A 612 -18.78 -21.79 6.00
N GLU A 613 -19.96 -22.15 6.48
CA GLU A 613 -20.76 -21.27 7.32
C GLU A 613 -20.06 -20.92 8.65
N GLU A 614 -20.18 -19.66 9.10
CA GLU A 614 -19.58 -19.16 10.36
C GLU A 614 -19.93 -19.99 11.60
N ASP A 615 -21.10 -20.66 11.62
CA ASP A 615 -21.50 -21.61 12.68
C ASP A 615 -20.47 -22.75 12.90
N TYR A 616 -19.56 -22.99 11.94
CA TYR A 616 -18.51 -24.00 11.99
C TYR A 616 -17.09 -23.43 12.18
N LEU A 617 -16.94 -22.11 12.17
CA LEU A 617 -15.67 -21.40 12.18
C LEU A 617 -15.54 -20.50 13.43
N THR A 618 -14.31 -20.26 13.88
CA THR A 618 -14.03 -19.25 14.90
C THR A 618 -12.66 -18.64 14.63
N TYR A 619 -12.66 -17.40 14.16
CA TYR A 619 -11.47 -16.62 13.84
C TYR A 619 -10.95 -15.94 15.10
N LYS A 620 -9.66 -16.11 15.40
CA LYS A 620 -9.08 -15.71 16.68
C LYS A 620 -7.74 -14.99 16.53
N LEU A 621 -7.59 -13.94 17.33
CA LEU A 621 -6.33 -13.29 17.64
C LEU A 621 -6.00 -13.53 19.12
N ASP A 622 -4.83 -14.08 19.43
CA ASP A 622 -4.40 -14.36 20.82
C ASP A 622 -5.42 -15.16 21.66
N SER A 623 -6.16 -16.07 21.00
CA SER A 623 -7.28 -16.87 21.52
C SER A 623 -8.58 -16.10 21.81
N LYS A 624 -8.64 -14.79 21.59
CA LYS A 624 -9.89 -14.01 21.58
C LYS A 624 -10.58 -14.20 20.23
N ASP A 625 -11.86 -14.52 20.26
CA ASP A 625 -12.72 -14.53 19.07
C ASP A 625 -12.94 -13.10 18.57
N VAL A 626 -12.65 -12.87 17.29
CA VAL A 626 -12.74 -11.57 16.60
C VAL A 626 -13.68 -11.60 15.40
N GLY A 627 -14.19 -12.76 14.99
CA GLY A 627 -14.92 -12.92 13.73
C GLY A 627 -14.05 -12.70 12.48
N LEU A 628 -14.62 -12.89 11.28
CA LEU A 628 -13.89 -12.68 10.02
C LEU A 628 -13.58 -11.19 9.80
N ASP A 629 -14.56 -10.31 9.98
CA ASP A 629 -14.42 -8.84 9.93
C ASP A 629 -13.35 -8.28 10.88
N GLY A 630 -13.01 -8.98 11.98
CA GLY A 630 -11.94 -8.60 12.90
C GLY A 630 -10.63 -9.37 12.70
N TYR A 631 -10.54 -10.19 11.65
CA TYR A 631 -9.41 -11.05 11.33
C TYR A 631 -8.76 -10.65 10.01
N GLU A 632 -9.55 -10.55 8.94
CA GLU A 632 -9.07 -10.34 7.57
C GLU A 632 -8.46 -8.95 7.34
N PRO A 633 -9.07 -7.81 7.76
CA PRO A 633 -8.50 -6.48 7.54
C PRO A 633 -7.09 -6.30 8.14
N LEU A 634 -6.79 -6.99 9.24
CA LEU A 634 -5.48 -6.91 9.90
C LEU A 634 -4.32 -7.45 9.04
N PHE A 635 -4.60 -8.24 7.99
CA PHE A 635 -3.58 -8.73 7.06
C PHE A 635 -3.16 -7.68 6.01
N PHE A 636 -3.84 -6.53 5.92
CA PHE A 636 -3.48 -5.39 5.06
C PHE A 636 -2.61 -4.33 5.76
N HIS A 637 -2.47 -4.38 7.09
CA HIS A 637 -1.55 -3.54 7.87
C HIS A 637 -0.09 -3.92 7.57
N SER A 638 0.89 -3.10 7.96
CA SER A 638 2.29 -3.38 7.57
C SER A 638 2.80 -4.73 8.10
N ALA A 639 3.73 -5.36 7.37
CA ALA A 639 4.31 -6.65 7.76
C ALA A 639 4.89 -6.66 9.19
N ALA A 640 5.35 -5.50 9.68
CA ALA A 640 5.86 -5.31 11.04
C ALA A 640 4.73 -5.28 12.09
N GLU A 641 3.65 -4.54 11.84
CA GLU A 641 2.48 -4.45 12.73
C GLU A 641 1.73 -5.78 12.82
N TRP A 642 1.49 -6.42 11.66
CA TRP A 642 0.88 -7.75 11.59
C TRP A 642 1.63 -8.76 12.47
N THR A 643 2.97 -8.66 12.52
CA THR A 643 3.83 -9.51 13.34
C THR A 643 3.73 -9.21 14.86
N ASP A 644 3.40 -7.98 15.28
CA ASP A 644 3.27 -7.62 16.71
C ASP A 644 1.87 -7.93 17.28
N TYR A 645 0.84 -8.12 16.45
CA TYR A 645 -0.53 -8.43 16.90
C TYR A 645 -0.67 -9.77 17.64
N GLY A 646 0.24 -10.72 17.41
CA GLY A 646 0.27 -12.02 18.10
C GLY A 646 -0.25 -13.18 17.26
N THR A 647 -0.87 -14.18 17.91
CA THR A 647 -1.23 -15.44 17.27
C THR A 647 -2.57 -15.33 16.52
N PHE A 648 -2.51 -15.25 15.19
CA PHE A 648 -3.67 -15.49 14.33
C PHE A 648 -3.99 -17.00 14.26
N SER A 649 -5.27 -17.36 14.37
CA SER A 649 -5.72 -18.74 14.17
C SER A 649 -7.20 -18.87 13.83
N VAL A 650 -7.55 -19.94 13.11
CA VAL A 650 -8.94 -20.30 12.82
C VAL A 650 -9.25 -21.67 13.40
N GLU A 651 -10.33 -21.80 14.16
CA GLU A 651 -10.86 -23.08 14.62
C GLU A 651 -12.01 -23.53 13.71
N LEU A 652 -11.91 -24.76 13.18
CA LEU A 652 -12.92 -25.40 12.35
C LEU A 652 -13.52 -26.60 13.10
N ASN A 653 -14.82 -26.54 13.41
CA ASN A 653 -15.58 -27.68 13.92
C ASN A 653 -16.70 -28.03 12.93
N TYR A 654 -16.41 -28.92 11.98
CA TYR A 654 -17.32 -29.25 10.90
C TYR A 654 -18.07 -30.56 11.16
N ASP A 655 -19.37 -30.49 11.45
CA ASP A 655 -20.22 -31.66 11.79
C ASP A 655 -21.26 -32.05 10.72
N LYS A 656 -21.36 -31.25 9.65
CA LYS A 656 -22.36 -31.36 8.58
C LYS A 656 -22.19 -32.62 7.73
N ASP A 657 -23.32 -33.26 7.39
CA ASP A 657 -23.35 -34.41 6.47
C ASP A 657 -23.08 -33.95 5.03
N TYR A 658 -21.80 -33.97 4.64
CA TYR A 658 -21.32 -33.55 3.32
C TYR A 658 -20.44 -34.64 2.70
N SER A 659 -20.66 -34.90 1.40
CA SER A 659 -20.09 -36.05 0.68
C SER A 659 -19.04 -35.68 -0.38
N GLN A 660 -18.55 -34.44 -0.35
CA GLN A 660 -17.47 -33.94 -1.20
C GLN A 660 -16.35 -33.39 -0.31
N ASP A 661 -15.30 -32.86 -0.93
CA ASP A 661 -14.16 -32.26 -0.25
C ASP A 661 -14.45 -30.79 0.09
N LEU A 662 -13.84 -30.28 1.17
CA LEU A 662 -13.73 -28.85 1.42
C LEU A 662 -12.37 -28.34 0.90
N PHE A 663 -12.17 -27.03 0.92
CA PHE A 663 -10.92 -26.36 0.54
C PHE A 663 -10.50 -25.42 1.65
N TYR A 664 -9.19 -25.31 1.84
CA TYR A 664 -8.60 -24.14 2.49
C TYR A 664 -8.03 -23.26 1.37
N PHE A 665 -8.16 -21.93 1.49
CA PHE A 665 -7.72 -20.97 0.48
C PHE A 665 -7.28 -19.65 1.14
N CYS A 666 -6.72 -18.73 0.38
CA CYS A 666 -6.39 -17.38 0.84
C CYS A 666 -7.56 -16.43 0.54
N HIS A 667 -8.04 -15.68 1.54
CA HIS A 667 -9.11 -14.70 1.35
C HIS A 667 -8.66 -13.54 0.43
N ILE A 668 -7.38 -13.15 0.44
CA ILE A 668 -6.86 -12.05 -0.38
C ILE A 668 -6.39 -12.51 -1.77
N HIS A 669 -5.56 -13.56 -1.85
CA HIS A 669 -5.02 -14.06 -3.11
C HIS A 669 -5.83 -15.24 -3.67
N SER A 670 -6.47 -15.02 -4.81
CA SER A 670 -7.10 -16.07 -5.59
C SER A 670 -6.08 -17.13 -6.06
N GLN A 671 -6.57 -18.29 -6.47
CA GLN A 671 -5.81 -19.47 -6.89
C GLN A 671 -4.94 -20.13 -5.80
N MET A 672 -4.95 -19.68 -4.54
CA MET A 672 -4.17 -20.31 -3.46
C MET A 672 -4.91 -21.43 -2.72
N SER A 673 -5.82 -22.17 -3.37
CA SER A 673 -6.54 -23.28 -2.73
C SER A 673 -5.77 -24.61 -2.63
N GLY A 674 -5.83 -25.21 -1.43
CA GLY A 674 -5.58 -26.64 -1.23
C GLY A 674 -6.81 -27.40 -0.73
N ARG A 675 -6.67 -28.71 -0.51
CA ARG A 675 -7.81 -29.63 -0.38
C ARG A 675 -7.92 -30.25 1.00
N ILE A 676 -9.15 -30.30 1.51
CA ILE A 676 -9.52 -30.94 2.77
C ILE A 676 -10.40 -32.17 2.50
N LYS A 677 -9.93 -33.35 2.93
CA LYS A 677 -10.70 -34.58 2.96
C LYS A 677 -11.47 -34.68 4.27
N LEU A 678 -12.80 -34.76 4.18
CA LEU A 678 -13.64 -35.16 5.30
C LEU A 678 -13.45 -36.64 5.60
N LEU A 679 -13.09 -36.95 6.85
CA LEU A 679 -12.81 -38.28 7.36
C LEU A 679 -13.92 -38.77 8.30
N LYS A 680 -14.10 -40.09 8.33
CA LYS A 680 -14.95 -40.81 9.28
C LYS A 680 -14.30 -42.13 9.67
N ASP A 681 -14.18 -42.37 10.97
CA ASP A 681 -13.37 -43.45 11.55
C ASP A 681 -11.93 -43.45 10.98
N GLY A 682 -11.36 -42.24 10.77
CA GLY A 682 -10.05 -42.01 10.18
C GLY A 682 -9.95 -42.23 8.67
N LYS A 683 -11.05 -42.52 7.95
CA LYS A 683 -11.04 -42.81 6.51
C LYS A 683 -11.80 -41.75 5.71
N PRO A 684 -11.35 -41.39 4.49
CA PRO A 684 -12.05 -40.40 3.69
C PRO A 684 -13.48 -40.86 3.35
N ILE A 685 -14.46 -40.00 3.62
CA ILE A 685 -15.86 -40.17 3.22
C ILE A 685 -15.98 -40.27 1.69
N GLN A 686 -15.13 -39.51 0.99
CA GLN A 686 -15.03 -39.50 -0.46
C GLN A 686 -13.56 -39.62 -0.93
N SER A 687 -13.24 -40.71 -1.62
CA SER A 687 -11.90 -40.92 -2.19
C SER A 687 -11.65 -40.14 -3.48
N ALA A 688 -12.70 -39.78 -4.25
CA ALA A 688 -12.57 -38.96 -5.45
C ALA A 688 -12.28 -37.49 -5.08
N ASN A 689 -11.45 -36.79 -5.86
CA ASN A 689 -11.18 -35.37 -5.63
C ASN A 689 -12.28 -34.52 -6.29
N LEU A 690 -13.29 -34.14 -5.51
CA LEU A 690 -14.50 -33.45 -5.96
C LEU A 690 -14.85 -32.34 -4.97
N PRO A 691 -15.13 -31.10 -5.42
CA PRO A 691 -14.84 -30.54 -6.75
C PRO A 691 -13.37 -30.65 -7.17
N GLN A 692 -13.09 -30.54 -8.47
CA GLN A 692 -11.71 -30.53 -8.97
C GLN A 692 -11.11 -29.12 -8.85
N ILE A 693 -9.86 -29.00 -8.40
CA ILE A 693 -9.08 -27.75 -8.59
C ILE A 693 -8.83 -27.60 -10.09
N THR A 694 -9.01 -26.38 -10.58
CA THR A 694 -9.23 -26.10 -12.01
C THR A 694 -7.95 -25.63 -12.70
N TYR A 695 -7.12 -24.87 -11.99
CA TYR A 695 -5.81 -24.37 -12.36
C TYR A 695 -4.68 -25.27 -11.82
N SER A 696 -3.44 -24.89 -12.07
CA SER A 696 -2.25 -25.51 -11.49
C SER A 696 -1.09 -24.53 -11.48
N HIS A 697 -0.39 -24.41 -10.36
CA HIS A 697 0.94 -23.78 -10.31
C HIS A 697 1.94 -24.73 -10.98
N PRO A 698 2.56 -24.37 -12.12
CA PRO A 698 3.61 -25.20 -12.70
C PRO A 698 4.90 -25.03 -11.90
N GLU A 699 5.75 -26.04 -11.86
CA GLU A 699 7.02 -25.98 -11.13
C GLU A 699 7.97 -24.96 -11.79
N PRO A 700 8.71 -24.13 -11.02
CA PRO A 700 9.72 -23.23 -11.57
C PRO A 700 10.82 -24.02 -12.32
N SER A 701 11.43 -23.42 -13.34
CA SER A 701 12.57 -24.03 -14.03
C SER A 701 13.79 -24.12 -13.11
N GLU A 702 14.82 -24.88 -13.49
CA GLU A 702 16.05 -24.93 -12.70
C GLU A 702 16.77 -23.57 -12.64
N TYR A 703 16.56 -22.69 -13.63
CA TYR A 703 17.06 -21.31 -13.61
C TYR A 703 16.24 -20.42 -12.66
N ASP A 704 14.91 -20.51 -12.73
CA ASP A 704 14.03 -19.77 -11.83
C ASP A 704 14.27 -20.17 -10.36
N LYS A 705 14.55 -21.45 -10.10
CA LYS A 705 14.91 -21.97 -8.76
C LYS A 705 16.22 -21.40 -8.21
N SER A 706 17.23 -21.13 -9.05
CA SER A 706 18.45 -20.45 -8.60
C SER A 706 18.16 -19.00 -8.22
N CYS A 707 17.37 -18.29 -9.03
CA CYS A 707 17.01 -16.90 -8.76
C CYS A 707 15.92 -16.72 -7.68
N GLY A 708 15.16 -17.76 -7.34
CA GLY A 708 13.98 -17.64 -6.47
C GLY A 708 12.75 -17.03 -7.17
N THR A 709 12.76 -16.99 -8.49
CA THR A 709 11.79 -16.29 -9.35
C THR A 709 10.80 -17.26 -10.00
N TYR A 710 9.99 -16.77 -10.95
CA TYR A 710 9.09 -17.61 -11.72
C TYR A 710 8.96 -17.19 -13.19
N GLY A 711 9.12 -18.14 -14.13
CA GLY A 711 8.76 -17.95 -15.55
C GLY A 711 9.76 -17.15 -16.38
N LEU A 712 10.92 -16.79 -15.82
CA LEU A 712 11.88 -15.84 -16.40
C LEU A 712 12.90 -16.50 -17.33
N SER A 713 13.07 -17.82 -17.27
CA SER A 713 14.08 -18.55 -18.06
C SER A 713 14.15 -18.22 -19.56
N PRO A 714 13.09 -17.83 -20.30
CA PRO A 714 13.21 -17.40 -21.70
C PRO A 714 13.95 -16.07 -21.91
N PHE A 715 13.93 -15.18 -20.92
CA PHE A 715 14.39 -13.77 -21.03
C PHE A 715 15.88 -13.58 -20.68
N GLN A 716 16.64 -14.68 -20.58
CA GLN A 716 18.07 -14.62 -20.28
C GLN A 716 18.83 -13.96 -21.44
N LEU A 717 19.72 -13.02 -21.12
CA LEU A 717 20.52 -12.33 -22.13
C LEU A 717 21.55 -13.26 -22.79
N PRO A 718 21.88 -13.05 -24.09
CA PRO A 718 21.34 -12.02 -24.97
C PRO A 718 19.94 -12.37 -25.51
N HIS A 719 19.03 -11.39 -25.48
CA HIS A 719 17.65 -11.49 -25.97
C HIS A 719 17.39 -10.40 -27.04
N PRO A 720 16.70 -10.67 -28.16
CA PRO A 720 16.60 -9.75 -29.31
C PRO A 720 15.75 -8.49 -29.06
N GLU A 721 15.01 -8.45 -27.97
CA GLU A 721 14.13 -7.34 -27.57
C GLU A 721 14.67 -6.59 -26.33
N CYS A 722 15.92 -6.89 -25.92
CA CYS A 722 16.56 -6.36 -24.72
C CYS A 722 17.97 -5.81 -25.05
N PRO A 723 18.55 -4.94 -24.20
CA PRO A 723 19.96 -4.54 -24.31
C PRO A 723 20.92 -5.70 -24.08
N GLU A 724 22.22 -5.46 -24.26
CA GLU A 724 23.28 -6.41 -23.88
C GLU A 724 23.44 -6.58 -22.36
N ALA A 725 23.00 -5.59 -21.57
CA ALA A 725 23.02 -5.58 -20.11
C ALA A 725 22.02 -4.54 -19.55
N PHE A 726 21.67 -4.70 -18.28
CA PHE A 726 21.01 -3.74 -17.41
C PHE A 726 21.85 -3.43 -16.17
N VAL A 727 22.70 -4.37 -15.72
CA VAL A 727 23.64 -4.21 -14.62
C VAL A 727 25.06 -4.08 -15.18
N CYS A 728 25.61 -2.87 -15.15
CA CYS A 728 26.95 -2.64 -15.67
C CYS A 728 28.03 -3.34 -14.83
N ASP A 729 28.95 -4.01 -15.54
CA ASP A 729 30.00 -4.86 -14.98
C ASP A 729 29.47 -6.01 -14.07
N SER A 730 28.24 -6.49 -14.33
CA SER A 730 27.56 -7.57 -13.57
C SER A 730 28.49 -8.73 -13.20
N SER A 731 28.54 -9.09 -11.92
CA SER A 731 29.46 -10.11 -11.41
C SER A 731 28.83 -11.16 -10.49
N SER A 732 27.71 -10.83 -9.82
CA SER A 732 27.00 -11.76 -8.94
C SER A 732 25.93 -12.61 -9.66
N GLU A 733 25.47 -13.65 -8.97
CA GLU A 733 24.30 -14.44 -9.37
C GLU A 733 23.01 -13.60 -9.30
N PHE A 734 22.89 -12.71 -8.30
CA PHE A 734 21.75 -11.81 -8.15
C PHE A 734 21.65 -10.81 -9.31
N ALA A 735 22.76 -10.18 -9.71
CA ALA A 735 22.82 -9.33 -10.89
C ALA A 735 22.40 -10.09 -12.17
N GLY A 736 22.89 -11.32 -12.37
CA GLY A 736 22.46 -12.16 -13.50
C GLY A 736 20.97 -12.56 -13.50
N CYS A 737 20.33 -12.54 -12.33
CA CYS A 737 18.87 -12.65 -12.21
C CYS A 737 18.17 -11.33 -12.54
N LEU A 738 18.70 -10.18 -12.10
CA LEU A 738 18.19 -8.83 -12.43
C LEU A 738 18.22 -8.54 -13.93
N GLU A 739 19.27 -8.95 -14.64
CA GLU A 739 19.35 -8.89 -16.11
C GLU A 739 18.13 -9.52 -16.79
N THR A 740 17.73 -10.70 -16.32
CA THR A 740 16.64 -11.49 -16.89
C THR A 740 15.26 -10.94 -16.48
N MET A 741 15.15 -10.48 -15.23
CA MET A 741 13.98 -9.78 -14.68
C MET A 741 13.68 -8.50 -15.47
N ASN A 742 14.69 -7.64 -15.65
CA ASN A 742 14.54 -6.39 -16.40
C ASN A 742 14.26 -6.63 -17.90
N CYS A 743 14.82 -7.69 -18.48
CA CYS A 743 14.48 -8.07 -19.85
C CYS A 743 13.02 -8.53 -19.98
N TYR A 744 12.51 -9.37 -19.04
CA TYR A 744 11.10 -9.76 -19.00
C TYR A 744 10.17 -8.52 -18.89
N MET A 745 10.49 -7.59 -17.98
CA MET A 745 9.75 -6.35 -17.81
C MET A 745 9.73 -5.53 -19.11
N MET A 746 10.89 -5.32 -19.72
CA MET A 746 11.04 -4.52 -20.93
C MET A 746 10.20 -5.07 -22.10
N VAL A 747 10.20 -6.39 -22.30
CA VAL A 747 9.38 -7.03 -23.33
C VAL A 747 7.89 -6.84 -23.03
N GLY A 748 7.44 -7.19 -21.82
CA GLY A 748 6.01 -7.11 -21.47
C GLY A 748 5.46 -5.69 -21.37
N MET A 749 6.29 -4.69 -21.06
CA MET A 749 5.87 -3.27 -21.04
C MET A 749 5.84 -2.62 -22.43
N THR A 750 6.24 -3.34 -23.48
CA THR A 750 6.19 -2.85 -24.86
C THR A 750 4.87 -3.27 -25.52
N THR A 751 3.90 -2.35 -25.56
CA THR A 751 2.46 -2.68 -25.73
C THR A 751 1.75 -1.82 -26.78
N GLY A 752 0.67 -2.32 -27.35
CA GLY A 752 -0.16 -1.58 -28.31
C GLY A 752 -1.08 -0.56 -27.62
N GLY A 753 -1.09 0.69 -28.10
CA GLY A 753 -1.90 1.76 -27.48
C GLY A 753 -3.38 1.80 -27.89
N ASN A 754 -3.84 0.88 -28.74
CA ASN A 754 -5.11 1.02 -29.46
C ASN A 754 -6.38 0.64 -28.66
N GLU A 755 -6.24 0.12 -27.45
CA GLU A 755 -7.33 -0.35 -26.58
C GLU A 755 -7.69 0.65 -25.47
N GLY A 756 -7.01 1.81 -25.45
CA GLY A 756 -7.31 2.93 -24.55
C GLY A 756 -6.53 2.90 -23.24
N ASP A 757 -6.55 4.03 -22.54
CA ASP A 757 -5.61 4.34 -21.45
C ASP A 757 -5.67 3.32 -20.29
N VAL A 758 -6.84 2.76 -19.98
CA VAL A 758 -7.00 1.76 -18.90
C VAL A 758 -6.41 0.41 -19.29
N ALA A 759 -6.72 -0.11 -20.48
CA ALA A 759 -6.13 -1.36 -20.96
C ALA A 759 -4.60 -1.23 -21.09
N LEU A 760 -4.14 -0.13 -21.70
CA LEU A 760 -2.73 0.19 -21.86
C LEU A 760 -1.98 0.28 -20.51
N PHE A 761 -2.58 0.90 -19.50
CA PHE A 761 -2.02 0.90 -18.13
C PHE A 761 -1.88 -0.52 -17.58
N ASN A 762 -2.94 -1.33 -17.62
CA ASN A 762 -2.92 -2.68 -17.06
C ASN A 762 -1.90 -3.58 -17.79
N HIS A 763 -1.82 -3.51 -19.11
CA HIS A 763 -0.87 -4.29 -19.91
C HIS A 763 0.60 -3.96 -19.60
N GLN A 764 0.93 -2.72 -19.23
CA GLN A 764 2.29 -2.38 -18.79
C GLN A 764 2.50 -2.63 -17.28
N MET A 765 1.51 -2.34 -16.45
CA MET A 765 1.65 -2.42 -15.00
C MET A 765 1.70 -3.88 -14.48
N ILE A 766 1.07 -4.83 -15.17
CA ILE A 766 1.17 -6.26 -14.84
C ILE A 766 2.63 -6.77 -14.93
N PRO A 767 3.33 -6.71 -16.08
CA PRO A 767 4.72 -7.13 -16.18
C PRO A 767 5.66 -6.29 -15.30
N HIS A 768 5.36 -5.01 -15.10
CA HIS A 768 6.06 -4.14 -14.15
C HIS A 768 5.98 -4.69 -12.70
N HIS A 769 4.79 -4.97 -12.17
CA HIS A 769 4.65 -5.55 -10.84
C HIS A 769 5.21 -6.99 -10.74
N VAL A 770 5.08 -7.80 -11.78
CA VAL A 770 5.70 -9.14 -11.82
C VAL A 770 7.23 -9.03 -11.72
N ASN A 771 7.83 -7.99 -12.30
CA ASN A 771 9.26 -7.71 -12.16
C ASN A 771 9.63 -7.40 -10.70
N ALA A 772 8.95 -6.45 -10.06
CA ALA A 772 9.21 -6.09 -8.66
C ALA A 772 9.01 -7.25 -7.69
N VAL A 773 7.94 -8.06 -7.84
CA VAL A 773 7.72 -9.29 -7.07
C VAL A 773 8.90 -10.26 -7.22
N ASN A 774 9.38 -10.49 -8.45
CA ASN A 774 10.53 -11.36 -8.69
C ASN A 774 11.83 -10.78 -8.11
N MET A 775 12.06 -9.47 -8.18
CA MET A 775 13.24 -8.82 -7.59
C MET A 775 13.25 -8.97 -6.08
N ALA A 776 12.11 -8.76 -5.43
CA ALA A 776 12.00 -8.88 -3.98
C ALA A 776 12.22 -10.33 -3.52
N LYS A 777 11.65 -11.32 -4.24
CA LYS A 777 11.91 -12.74 -4.01
C LYS A 777 13.39 -13.09 -4.21
N ALA A 778 14.01 -12.56 -5.26
CA ALA A 778 15.43 -12.79 -5.53
C ALA A 778 16.33 -12.21 -4.42
N LEU A 779 16.04 -11.01 -3.90
CA LEU A 779 16.82 -10.46 -2.78
C LEU A 779 16.62 -11.28 -1.50
N LEU A 780 15.39 -11.67 -1.16
CA LEU A 780 15.09 -12.58 -0.05
C LEU A 780 15.84 -13.92 -0.20
N LYS A 781 15.96 -14.44 -1.42
CA LYS A 781 16.67 -15.69 -1.74
C LYS A 781 18.16 -15.64 -1.44
N THR A 782 18.81 -14.47 -1.53
CA THR A 782 20.24 -14.31 -1.24
C THR A 782 20.58 -14.60 0.23
N GLY A 783 19.63 -14.37 1.15
CA GLY A 783 19.89 -14.38 2.59
C GLY A 783 20.81 -13.25 3.06
N SER A 784 20.90 -12.15 2.31
CA SER A 784 21.74 -10.99 2.64
C SER A 784 21.25 -10.18 3.84
N LEU A 785 19.96 -10.29 4.18
CA LEU A 785 19.34 -9.57 5.29
C LEU A 785 19.34 -10.43 6.57
N SER A 786 19.57 -9.79 7.71
CA SER A 786 19.62 -10.43 9.03
C SER A 786 18.45 -9.99 9.92
N CYS A 787 17.20 -10.27 9.51
CA CYS A 787 16.03 -9.93 10.32
C CYS A 787 15.49 -11.10 11.19
N PRO A 788 15.66 -11.07 12.52
CA PRO A 788 15.10 -12.08 13.42
C PRO A 788 13.60 -11.88 13.69
N SER A 789 13.09 -10.64 13.59
CA SER A 789 11.68 -10.27 13.76
C SER A 789 11.40 -8.97 13.01
N LEU A 790 10.34 -8.92 12.20
CA LEU A 790 9.97 -7.74 11.40
C LEU A 790 9.63 -6.51 12.26
N THR A 791 9.35 -6.71 13.56
CA THR A 791 9.14 -5.65 14.55
C THR A 791 10.42 -4.91 14.97
N GLU A 792 11.61 -5.31 14.51
CA GLU A 792 12.87 -4.61 14.84
C GLU A 792 13.14 -3.48 13.84
N GLU A 793 13.27 -2.23 14.33
CA GLU A 793 13.68 -1.04 13.56
C GLU A 793 15.16 -1.07 13.12
N THR A 794 15.61 -2.13 12.46
CA THR A 794 16.94 -2.22 11.82
C THR A 794 16.81 -2.03 10.32
N ASP A 795 17.84 -1.50 9.66
CA ASP A 795 17.83 -1.28 8.21
C ASP A 795 17.50 -2.58 7.44
N ASP A 796 18.08 -3.72 7.86
CA ASP A 796 17.79 -5.06 7.33
C ASP A 796 16.32 -5.48 7.48
N CYS A 797 15.71 -5.27 8.66
CA CYS A 797 14.31 -5.63 8.91
C CYS A 797 13.31 -4.69 8.25
N THR A 798 13.64 -3.40 8.19
CA THR A 798 12.86 -2.39 7.47
C THR A 798 12.79 -2.75 5.98
N LEU A 799 13.93 -3.15 5.40
CA LEU A 799 13.96 -3.65 4.04
C LEU A 799 13.23 -5.00 3.90
N GLU A 800 13.43 -5.96 4.81
CA GLU A 800 12.70 -7.24 4.72
C GLU A 800 11.18 -7.04 4.74
N GLY A 801 10.66 -6.12 5.57
CA GLY A 801 9.25 -5.72 5.55
C GLY A 801 8.79 -5.22 4.17
N ILE A 802 9.54 -4.29 3.56
CA ILE A 802 9.26 -3.81 2.20
C ILE A 802 9.28 -4.96 1.18
N LEU A 803 10.18 -5.94 1.31
CA LEU A 803 10.23 -7.09 0.40
C LEU A 803 8.98 -7.97 0.54
N TRP A 804 8.50 -8.20 1.77
CA TRP A 804 7.24 -8.91 2.01
C TRP A 804 6.03 -8.13 1.47
N ASP A 805 5.98 -6.82 1.66
CA ASP A 805 4.93 -5.95 1.11
C ASP A 805 4.90 -5.98 -0.42
N ILE A 806 6.07 -5.86 -1.08
CA ILE A 806 6.18 -5.96 -2.55
C ILE A 806 5.69 -7.33 -3.03
N VAL A 807 6.15 -8.43 -2.42
CA VAL A 807 5.78 -9.79 -2.84
C VAL A 807 4.28 -10.05 -2.69
N ASN A 808 3.65 -9.52 -1.66
CA ASN A 808 2.25 -9.80 -1.36
C ASN A 808 1.27 -8.79 -1.98
N ASN A 809 1.44 -7.49 -1.70
CA ASN A 809 0.52 -6.44 -2.17
C ASN A 809 0.56 -6.33 -3.70
N GLN A 810 1.74 -6.37 -4.33
CA GLN A 810 1.80 -6.27 -5.80
C GLN A 810 1.26 -7.53 -6.49
N ASN A 811 1.36 -8.73 -5.88
CA ASN A 811 0.65 -9.93 -6.37
C ASN A 811 -0.88 -9.78 -6.28
N TYR A 812 -1.39 -9.15 -5.22
CA TYR A 812 -2.82 -8.83 -5.11
C TYR A 812 -3.26 -7.82 -6.20
N GLN A 813 -2.50 -6.73 -6.38
CA GLN A 813 -2.74 -5.76 -7.44
C GLN A 813 -2.68 -6.39 -8.84
N ILE A 814 -1.75 -7.32 -9.10
CA ILE A 814 -1.69 -8.09 -10.37
C ILE A 814 -3.02 -8.83 -10.62
N GLN A 815 -3.58 -9.50 -9.61
CA GLN A 815 -4.85 -10.19 -9.75
C GLN A 815 -6.01 -9.22 -10.01
N GLN A 816 -6.07 -8.08 -9.31
CA GLN A 816 -7.06 -7.04 -9.57
C GLN A 816 -6.93 -6.46 -10.99
N MET A 817 -5.72 -6.22 -11.50
CA MET A 817 -5.50 -5.73 -12.87
C MET A 817 -5.97 -6.73 -13.94
N PHE A 818 -5.78 -8.04 -13.72
CA PHE A 818 -6.37 -9.07 -14.58
C PHE A 818 -7.90 -9.14 -14.47
N GLU A 819 -8.47 -8.90 -13.29
CA GLU A 819 -9.92 -8.81 -13.12
C GLU A 819 -10.50 -7.62 -13.89
N VAL A 820 -9.88 -6.44 -13.80
CA VAL A 820 -10.23 -5.21 -14.55
C VAL A 820 -10.29 -5.48 -16.06
N LEU A 821 -9.27 -6.17 -16.63
CA LEU A 821 -9.29 -6.58 -18.04
C LEU A 821 -10.45 -7.55 -18.32
N SER A 822 -10.62 -8.58 -17.48
CA SER A 822 -11.63 -9.64 -17.67
C SER A 822 -13.09 -9.17 -17.62
N LEU A 823 -13.38 -8.06 -16.92
CA LEU A 823 -14.71 -7.49 -16.77
C LEU A 823 -15.24 -6.80 -18.05
N GLY A 824 -14.43 -6.72 -19.11
CA GLY A 824 -14.86 -6.32 -20.45
C GLY A 824 -14.05 -5.19 -21.08
N MET A 825 -12.79 -5.02 -20.65
CA MET A 825 -11.85 -4.04 -21.20
C MET A 825 -10.67 -4.76 -21.86
N ASP A 826 -11.00 -5.41 -22.98
CA ASP A 826 -10.09 -5.93 -24.01
C ASP A 826 -9.36 -7.28 -23.72
N GLU A 827 -8.44 -7.66 -24.62
CA GLU A 827 -7.81 -8.99 -24.64
C GLU A 827 -6.72 -9.10 -23.56
N PRO A 828 -6.37 -10.31 -23.06
CA PRO A 828 -5.49 -10.45 -21.90
C PRO A 828 -3.99 -10.14 -22.15
N VAL A 829 -3.60 -9.89 -23.39
CA VAL A 829 -2.23 -9.55 -23.83
C VAL A 829 -2.34 -8.66 -25.08
N ASN A 830 -1.64 -7.53 -25.09
CA ASN A 830 -1.62 -6.56 -26.19
C ASN A 830 -0.17 -6.05 -26.40
N ASP A 831 0.75 -7.00 -26.59
CA ASP A 831 2.18 -6.73 -26.73
C ASP A 831 2.53 -6.34 -28.18
N CYS A 832 3.64 -5.61 -28.33
CA CYS A 832 4.21 -5.33 -29.64
C CYS A 832 5.73 -5.47 -29.65
N VAL A 833 6.27 -6.12 -30.69
CA VAL A 833 7.70 -6.46 -30.75
C VAL A 833 8.56 -5.29 -31.24
N VAL A 834 9.32 -4.70 -30.31
CA VAL A 834 10.33 -3.66 -30.56
C VAL A 834 11.73 -4.25 -30.44
N ALA A 835 12.31 -4.67 -31.57
CA ALA A 835 13.61 -5.35 -31.59
C ALA A 835 14.77 -4.37 -31.33
N ILE A 836 15.57 -4.63 -30.29
CA ILE A 836 16.70 -3.79 -29.85
C ILE A 836 18.01 -4.27 -30.49
N HIS A 837 18.89 -3.33 -30.84
CA HIS A 837 20.16 -3.63 -31.49
C HIS A 837 21.33 -2.91 -30.81
N SER A 838 22.39 -3.64 -30.49
CA SER A 838 23.73 -3.13 -30.19
C SER A 838 24.61 -3.09 -31.45
N GLU A 839 25.72 -2.33 -31.43
CA GLU A 839 26.66 -2.15 -32.57
C GLU A 839 27.65 -3.31 -32.78
#